data_AF-A0A3D1IH90-F1
#
_entry.id   AF-A0A3D1IH90-F1
#
_cell.length_a   1.000
_cell.length_b   1.000
_cell.length_c   1.000
_cell.angle_alpha   90.00
_cell.angle_beta   90.00
_cell.angle_gamma   90.00
#
_symmetry.space_group_name_H-M   'P 1'
#
loop_
_entity.id
_entity.type
_entity.pdbx_description
1 polymer ?
#
loop_
_entity_poly.entity_id
_entity_poly.type
_entity_poly.pdbx_seq_one_letter_code
_entity_poly.pdbx_strand_id
1 'polypeptide(L)'
;MSGSSTTVGHTPGRSRRLLGTFGGVFTPSILTILGIILFRRLGYVVGAAGLLQALGMLALATAISVHTSVSLSAIATNRKVRGGGDYYLISRSLGVEYGGALGVLLFLAQAVSVAFYCVGFGEGVAAIFGGGDLLVRLAALLAALALFGLAHAGSDLATRFQFVIMALLVAALASFFIGAYAAWDPELLRANLTSDPDPTAPSFWLLFAIFFPAVTGFTQGVSMSGDLKDASRSLPAGTFLAVGLSTIVYGAAIVMFAAASPLADLAADYEGMGRVSSVPWLIDAGVLSATLSSALASFLGAPRILQALASDRLFKGLGMFATVDAESGNPRRAVVLTGAIALVTIVVGDLNAIASVVSMFFLISYGLLNYATYVEAHGASPSFRPRFRLYNKRASLLGTFLCGGVMLAIDPAATAVAVALLFAGYQYLRWTAVPTRWRDSRRAYRYRQVKDGIRELVEQPESPVDWQPQILLFTDTPERRSRVLALASWISGGTGFVTAVQLIEGDSASASGRARQREAEQQLRAELRADAMDAFPLVVVAPDLSQASMTLLQSWGVGSIRANTVALNWLEHHGEGASAPSLRYARLLQRAIRLDQNVVVFDAAETDWVRLAETKPHDRRIDVWWFEDDSSRLALLLAYLMTRTDGWDDAAIRVLAPAAADVGQKVAANLMYRLEERRFETTVEPVSGADARAVVDNSRDASVVFLPFRVEGMRLLDPFGDPVEVVLRDLPLVTLVAAGQGISLRTEEETTAPPDDTSPPE
;
A
#
# COMPACT_ATOMS: atom_id res chain seq x y z
N MET A 1 -24.18 20.11 31.28
CA MET A 1 -25.33 20.57 30.47
C MET A 1 -25.60 19.52 29.40
N SER A 2 -26.67 18.75 29.58
CA SER A 2 -27.10 17.67 28.67
C SER A 2 -27.93 18.24 27.52
N GLY A 3 -27.41 18.17 26.29
CA GLY A 3 -28.16 18.47 25.08
C GLY A 3 -28.99 17.26 24.65
N SER A 4 -30.30 17.45 24.56
CA SER A 4 -31.31 16.50 24.13
C SER A 4 -31.15 16.08 22.66
N SER A 5 -31.14 14.77 22.41
CA SER A 5 -31.28 14.20 21.07
C SER A 5 -32.75 14.23 20.66
N THR A 6 -33.08 15.06 19.68
CA THR A 6 -34.37 15.03 18.97
C THR A 6 -34.49 13.75 18.16
N THR A 7 -35.40 12.88 18.58
CA THR A 7 -35.86 11.70 17.86
C THR A 7 -36.74 12.14 16.69
N VAL A 8 -36.18 12.12 15.48
CA VAL A 8 -36.98 12.22 14.25
C VAL A 8 -37.67 10.88 14.02
N GLY A 9 -39.00 10.89 14.06
CA GLY A 9 -39.85 9.72 13.82
C GLY A 9 -39.61 9.13 12.43
N HIS A 10 -39.32 7.82 12.38
CA HIS A 10 -39.36 7.04 11.15
C HIS A 10 -40.81 6.68 10.83
N THR A 11 -41.35 7.25 9.76
CA THR A 11 -42.46 6.66 9.01
C THR A 11 -42.01 5.31 8.44
N PRO A 12 -42.86 4.26 8.44
CA PRO A 12 -42.51 2.95 7.94
C PRO A 12 -42.53 2.96 6.40
N GLY A 13 -41.44 3.41 5.79
CA GLY A 13 -41.21 3.25 4.35
C GLY A 13 -41.12 1.76 3.98
N ARG A 14 -41.76 1.37 2.87
CA ARG A 14 -41.71 0.02 2.28
C ARG A 14 -40.30 -0.59 2.40
N SER A 15 -40.22 -1.74 3.07
CA SER A 15 -39.00 -2.57 3.16
C SER A 15 -38.41 -2.82 1.77
N ARG A 16 -37.17 -2.35 1.53
CA ARG A 16 -36.38 -2.61 0.32
C ARG A 16 -36.26 -4.13 0.10
N ARG A 17 -36.66 -4.62 -1.07
CA ARG A 17 -36.58 -6.05 -1.40
C ARG A 17 -35.15 -6.42 -1.81
N LEU A 18 -34.38 -6.94 -0.86
CA LEU A 18 -33.01 -7.42 -1.12
C LEU A 18 -33.03 -8.71 -1.96
N LEU A 19 -32.00 -8.90 -2.79
CA LEU A 19 -31.83 -10.04 -3.69
C LEU A 19 -31.30 -11.27 -2.94
N GLY A 20 -31.71 -12.45 -3.39
CA GLY A 20 -31.19 -13.74 -2.90
C GLY A 20 -30.02 -14.27 -3.76
N THR A 21 -29.48 -15.42 -3.39
CA THR A 21 -28.35 -16.06 -4.10
C THR A 21 -28.64 -16.32 -5.58
N PHE A 22 -29.84 -16.82 -5.89
CA PHE A 22 -30.21 -17.18 -7.27
C PHE A 22 -30.28 -15.94 -8.16
N GLY A 23 -31.21 -15.02 -7.91
CA GLY A 23 -31.39 -13.83 -8.75
C GLY A 23 -30.33 -12.74 -8.61
N GLY A 24 -29.60 -12.68 -7.48
CA GLY A 24 -28.63 -11.61 -7.22
C GLY A 24 -27.17 -11.97 -7.50
N VAL A 25 -26.83 -13.27 -7.62
CA VAL A 25 -25.46 -13.73 -7.88
C VAL A 25 -25.43 -14.74 -9.01
N PHE A 26 -26.12 -15.87 -8.87
CA PHE A 26 -26.03 -16.96 -9.83
C PHE A 26 -26.54 -16.55 -11.23
N THR A 27 -27.77 -16.04 -11.32
CA THR A 27 -28.39 -15.62 -12.60
C THR A 27 -27.58 -14.55 -13.33
N PRO A 28 -27.18 -13.41 -12.73
CA PRO A 28 -26.36 -12.44 -13.44
C PRO A 28 -24.99 -12.99 -13.84
N SER A 29 -24.35 -13.82 -12.99
CA SER A 29 -23.07 -14.43 -13.33
C SER A 29 -23.17 -15.44 -14.47
N ILE A 30 -24.11 -16.41 -14.42
CA ILE A 30 -24.24 -17.45 -15.45
C ILE A 30 -24.65 -16.87 -16.80
N LEU A 31 -25.56 -15.87 -16.81
CA LEU A 31 -26.01 -15.26 -18.06
C LEU A 31 -24.96 -14.35 -18.70
N THR A 32 -23.95 -13.91 -17.94
CA THR A 32 -22.82 -13.17 -18.51
C THR A 32 -21.74 -14.13 -19.02
N ILE A 33 -21.54 -15.26 -18.33
CA ILE A 33 -20.62 -16.32 -18.77
C ILE A 33 -21.13 -17.00 -20.06
N LEU A 34 -22.43 -17.31 -20.13
CA LEU A 34 -23.07 -17.89 -21.32
C LEU A 34 -23.42 -16.80 -22.34
N GLY A 35 -22.41 -16.03 -22.74
CA GLY A 35 -22.51 -14.87 -23.63
C GLY A 35 -22.45 -15.21 -25.12
N ILE A 36 -22.24 -14.18 -25.94
CA ILE A 36 -22.14 -14.31 -27.42
C ILE A 36 -21.05 -15.30 -27.88
N ILE A 37 -19.97 -15.46 -27.11
CA ILE A 37 -18.85 -16.34 -27.46
C ILE A 37 -19.29 -17.81 -27.54
N LEU A 38 -20.21 -18.24 -26.67
CA LEU A 38 -20.78 -19.59 -26.69
C LEU A 38 -21.43 -19.92 -28.04
N PHE A 39 -22.20 -18.97 -28.58
CA PHE A 39 -22.99 -19.17 -29.78
C PHE A 39 -22.23 -18.91 -31.08
N ARG A 40 -21.38 -17.88 -31.09
CA ARG A 40 -20.79 -17.33 -32.33
C ARG A 40 -19.28 -17.57 -32.47
N ARG A 41 -18.59 -17.99 -31.41
CA ARG A 41 -17.12 -18.15 -31.44
C ARG A 41 -16.64 -19.51 -30.97
N LEU A 42 -17.43 -20.24 -30.16
CA LEU A 42 -17.02 -21.54 -29.65
C LEU A 42 -16.76 -22.55 -30.76
N GLY A 43 -17.64 -22.63 -31.76
CA GLY A 43 -17.45 -23.49 -32.93
C GLY A 43 -16.14 -23.20 -33.64
N TYR A 44 -15.86 -21.93 -33.95
CA TYR A 44 -14.58 -21.49 -34.52
C TYR A 44 -13.37 -21.88 -33.68
N VAL A 45 -13.42 -21.66 -32.37
CA VAL A 45 -12.31 -22.03 -31.46
C VAL A 45 -12.07 -23.53 -31.49
N VAL A 46 -13.13 -24.35 -31.48
CA VAL A 46 -13.01 -25.81 -31.60
C VAL A 46 -12.46 -26.20 -32.97
N GLY A 47 -12.94 -25.59 -34.05
CA GLY A 47 -12.48 -25.83 -35.42
C GLY A 47 -11.00 -25.51 -35.63
N ALA A 48 -10.54 -24.37 -35.13
CA ALA A 48 -9.15 -23.92 -35.30
C ALA A 48 -8.16 -24.64 -34.36
N ALA A 49 -8.56 -24.95 -33.12
CA ALA A 49 -7.67 -25.53 -32.11
C ALA A 49 -7.72 -27.08 -32.05
N GLY A 50 -8.82 -27.68 -32.50
CA GLY A 50 -9.17 -29.06 -32.18
C GLY A 50 -9.68 -29.24 -30.75
N LEU A 51 -10.20 -30.43 -30.47
CA LEU A 51 -10.87 -30.74 -29.21
C LEU A 51 -9.95 -30.59 -27.98
N LEU A 52 -8.74 -31.16 -28.01
CA LEU A 52 -7.85 -31.18 -26.84
C LEU A 52 -7.38 -29.78 -26.46
N GLN A 53 -7.03 -28.94 -27.44
CA GLN A 53 -6.60 -27.57 -27.17
C GLN A 53 -7.77 -26.71 -26.69
N ALA A 54 -8.97 -26.86 -27.27
CA ALA A 54 -10.17 -26.17 -26.80
C ALA A 54 -10.53 -26.53 -25.34
N LEU A 55 -10.44 -27.81 -24.96
CA LEU A 55 -10.60 -28.23 -23.57
C LEU A 55 -9.48 -27.69 -22.66
N GLY A 56 -8.25 -27.60 -23.16
CA GLY A 56 -7.13 -26.97 -22.46
C GLY A 56 -7.36 -25.48 -22.20
N MET A 57 -7.90 -24.74 -23.17
CA MET A 57 -8.30 -23.34 -23.02
C MET A 57 -9.40 -23.20 -21.95
N LEU A 58 -10.44 -24.06 -21.99
CA LEU A 58 -11.47 -24.09 -20.97
C LEU A 58 -10.89 -24.37 -19.57
N ALA A 59 -10.00 -25.35 -19.44
CA ALA A 59 -9.38 -25.70 -18.16
C ALA A 59 -8.57 -24.52 -17.59
N LEU A 60 -7.77 -23.84 -18.42
CA LEU A 60 -7.00 -22.66 -18.02
C LEU A 60 -7.91 -21.51 -17.58
N ALA A 61 -8.96 -21.23 -18.37
CA ALA A 61 -9.90 -20.15 -18.10
C ALA A 61 -10.73 -20.41 -16.82
N THR A 62 -11.16 -21.66 -16.61
CA THR A 62 -11.83 -22.11 -15.39
C THR A 62 -10.88 -22.05 -14.19
N ALA A 63 -9.59 -22.39 -14.34
CA ALA A 63 -8.62 -22.30 -13.26
C ALA A 63 -8.49 -20.86 -12.74
N ILE A 64 -8.42 -19.86 -13.62
CA ILE A 64 -8.40 -18.43 -13.23
C ILE A 64 -9.67 -18.07 -12.44
N SER A 65 -10.83 -18.47 -12.95
CA SER A 65 -12.14 -18.19 -12.35
C SER A 65 -12.29 -18.84 -10.97
N VAL A 66 -11.85 -20.09 -10.81
CA VAL A 66 -11.91 -20.84 -9.55
C VAL A 66 -10.98 -20.22 -8.50
N HIS A 67 -9.72 -19.92 -8.85
CA HIS A 67 -8.79 -19.27 -7.90
C HIS A 67 -9.35 -17.93 -7.40
N THR A 68 -9.86 -17.14 -8.32
CA THR A 68 -10.46 -15.83 -8.00
C THR A 68 -11.74 -15.99 -7.18
N SER A 69 -12.55 -17.01 -7.45
CA SER A 69 -13.76 -17.33 -6.65
C SER A 69 -13.42 -17.78 -5.22
N VAL A 70 -12.32 -18.51 -5.03
CA VAL A 70 -11.81 -18.87 -3.69
C VAL A 70 -11.40 -17.61 -2.93
N SER A 71 -10.64 -16.71 -3.55
CA SER A 71 -10.21 -15.43 -2.96
C SER A 71 -11.38 -14.51 -2.62
N LEU A 72 -12.31 -14.35 -3.57
CA LEU A 72 -13.57 -13.64 -3.38
C LEU A 72 -14.34 -14.18 -2.18
N SER A 73 -14.47 -15.51 -2.08
CA SER A 73 -15.19 -16.16 -0.98
C SER A 73 -14.51 -15.97 0.37
N ALA A 74 -13.18 -15.95 0.39
CA ALA A 74 -12.42 -15.65 1.60
C ALA A 74 -12.69 -14.22 2.10
N ILE A 75 -12.66 -13.21 1.22
CA ILE A 75 -12.96 -11.82 1.62
C ILE A 75 -14.44 -11.67 2.01
N ALA A 76 -15.36 -12.23 1.22
CA ALA A 76 -16.79 -12.12 1.45
C ALA A 76 -17.25 -12.75 2.78
N THR A 77 -16.56 -13.80 3.23
CA THR A 77 -16.82 -14.44 4.53
C THR A 77 -16.03 -13.84 5.70
N ASN A 78 -15.06 -12.96 5.41
CA ASN A 78 -14.27 -12.26 6.42
C ASN A 78 -14.96 -10.98 6.92
N ARG A 79 -15.55 -10.18 6.02
CA ARG A 79 -16.17 -8.89 6.35
C ARG A 79 -17.53 -8.74 5.66
N LYS A 80 -18.41 -7.91 6.24
CA LYS A 80 -19.68 -7.57 5.60
C LYS A 80 -19.40 -6.78 4.31
N VAL A 81 -19.66 -7.42 3.17
CA VAL A 81 -19.51 -6.80 1.85
C VAL A 81 -20.61 -5.76 1.65
N ARG A 82 -20.25 -4.58 1.15
CA ARG A 82 -21.18 -3.50 0.77
C ARG A 82 -21.10 -3.29 -0.75
N GLY A 83 -21.96 -2.40 -1.26
CA GLY A 83 -21.97 -2.03 -2.68
C GLY A 83 -20.62 -1.51 -3.17
N GLY A 84 -20.34 -1.73 -4.45
CA GLY A 84 -19.07 -1.36 -5.10
C GLY A 84 -18.29 -2.53 -5.68
N GLY A 85 -18.73 -3.78 -5.49
CA GLY A 85 -18.11 -4.94 -6.12
C GLY A 85 -16.63 -5.13 -5.76
N ASP A 86 -15.83 -5.50 -6.76
CA ASP A 86 -14.38 -5.75 -6.62
C ASP A 86 -13.64 -4.52 -6.07
N TYR A 87 -14.05 -3.30 -6.47
CA TYR A 87 -13.52 -2.05 -5.91
C TYR A 87 -13.63 -2.03 -4.38
N TYR A 88 -14.80 -2.35 -3.83
CA TYR A 88 -15.01 -2.35 -2.39
C TYR A 88 -14.15 -3.41 -1.69
N LEU A 89 -14.01 -4.59 -2.29
CA LEU A 89 -13.20 -5.66 -1.70
C LEU A 89 -11.71 -5.28 -1.68
N ILE A 90 -11.19 -4.80 -2.81
CA ILE A 90 -9.77 -4.49 -2.99
C ILE A 90 -9.37 -3.25 -2.17
N SER A 91 -10.16 -2.17 -2.21
CA SER A 91 -9.87 -0.95 -1.45
C SER A 91 -9.80 -1.18 0.07
N ARG A 92 -10.57 -2.14 0.59
CA ARG A 92 -10.60 -2.46 2.04
C ARG A 92 -9.50 -3.43 2.45
N SER A 93 -8.82 -4.06 1.50
CA SER A 93 -7.75 -5.01 1.76
C SER A 93 -6.37 -4.49 1.37
N LEU A 94 -6.20 -3.86 0.20
CA LEU A 94 -4.90 -3.33 -0.27
C LEU A 94 -4.73 -1.82 -0.04
N GLY A 95 -5.78 -1.12 0.37
CA GLY A 95 -5.79 0.34 0.52
C GLY A 95 -6.53 1.04 -0.62
N VAL A 96 -6.92 2.30 -0.36
CA VAL A 96 -7.76 3.11 -1.24
C VAL A 96 -7.06 3.53 -2.53
N GLU A 97 -5.73 3.51 -2.58
CA GLU A 97 -4.95 3.89 -3.76
C GLU A 97 -5.06 2.81 -4.84
N TYR A 98 -4.79 1.53 -4.48
CA TYR A 98 -4.98 0.40 -5.40
C TYR A 98 -6.45 0.22 -5.77
N GLY A 99 -7.32 0.23 -4.75
CA GLY A 99 -8.75 0.07 -4.97
C GLY A 99 -9.32 1.19 -5.84
N GLY A 100 -9.05 2.46 -5.52
CA GLY A 100 -9.57 3.61 -6.24
C GLY A 100 -9.09 3.69 -7.69
N ALA A 101 -7.79 3.43 -7.94
CA ALA A 101 -7.25 3.41 -9.29
C ALA A 101 -7.93 2.33 -10.14
N LEU A 102 -8.02 1.10 -9.62
CA LEU A 102 -8.73 0.02 -10.28
C LEU A 102 -10.22 0.30 -10.44
N GLY A 103 -10.87 0.90 -9.45
CA GLY A 103 -12.31 1.19 -9.46
C GLY A 103 -12.72 2.11 -10.62
N VAL A 104 -11.90 3.12 -10.93
CA VAL A 104 -12.10 3.98 -12.11
C VAL A 104 -11.98 3.18 -13.40
N LEU A 105 -10.93 2.36 -13.51
CA LEU A 105 -10.70 1.53 -14.70
C LEU A 105 -11.83 0.52 -14.91
N LEU A 106 -12.30 -0.15 -13.84
CA LEU A 106 -13.42 -1.09 -13.90
C LEU A 106 -14.75 -0.42 -14.23
N PHE A 107 -14.99 0.79 -13.73
CA PHE A 107 -16.17 1.57 -14.10
C PHE A 107 -16.16 1.87 -15.61
N LEU A 108 -15.05 2.39 -16.13
CA LEU A 108 -14.89 2.68 -17.56
C LEU A 108 -15.00 1.41 -18.39
N ALA A 109 -14.35 0.33 -17.96
CA ALA A 109 -14.38 -0.96 -18.64
C ALA A 109 -15.82 -1.46 -18.81
N GLN A 110 -16.59 -1.50 -17.71
CA GLN A 110 -17.98 -1.94 -17.77
C GLN A 110 -18.88 -0.96 -18.55
N ALA A 111 -18.66 0.35 -18.44
CA ALA A 111 -19.44 1.34 -19.19
C ALA A 111 -19.24 1.18 -20.71
N VAL A 112 -18.02 0.87 -21.15
CA VAL A 112 -17.77 0.55 -22.56
C VAL A 112 -18.26 -0.85 -22.93
N SER A 113 -18.17 -1.84 -22.03
CA SER A 113 -18.71 -3.18 -22.30
C SER A 113 -20.20 -3.16 -22.68
N VAL A 114 -20.97 -2.23 -22.12
CA VAL A 114 -22.37 -2.00 -22.55
C VAL A 114 -22.46 -1.76 -24.05
N ALA A 115 -21.64 -0.85 -24.59
CA ALA A 115 -21.61 -0.53 -26.02
C ALA A 115 -21.21 -1.75 -26.86
N PHE A 116 -20.14 -2.44 -26.45
CA PHE A 116 -19.66 -3.65 -27.11
C PHE A 116 -20.76 -4.71 -27.23
N TYR A 117 -21.48 -4.99 -26.14
CA TYR A 117 -22.56 -5.98 -26.17
C TYR A 117 -23.79 -5.50 -26.96
N CYS A 118 -24.13 -4.21 -26.92
CA CYS A 118 -25.22 -3.65 -27.73
C CYS A 118 -24.90 -3.70 -29.24
N VAL A 119 -23.64 -3.53 -29.62
CA VAL A 119 -23.21 -3.67 -31.02
C VAL A 119 -23.24 -5.13 -31.44
N GLY A 120 -22.78 -6.07 -30.60
CA GLY A 120 -22.97 -7.50 -30.86
C GLY A 120 -24.44 -7.90 -31.01
N PHE A 121 -25.35 -7.27 -30.26
CA PHE A 121 -26.80 -7.42 -30.48
C PHE A 121 -27.22 -6.88 -31.86
N GLY A 122 -26.73 -5.70 -32.24
CA GLY A 122 -26.98 -5.10 -33.55
C GLY A 122 -26.48 -5.96 -34.72
N GLU A 123 -25.31 -6.57 -34.60
CA GLU A 123 -24.76 -7.54 -35.56
C GLU A 123 -25.69 -8.75 -35.69
N GLY A 124 -26.17 -9.29 -34.56
CA GLY A 124 -27.16 -10.38 -34.57
C GLY A 124 -28.47 -10.00 -35.26
N VAL A 125 -28.99 -8.79 -35.03
CA VAL A 125 -30.19 -8.28 -35.71
C VAL A 125 -29.94 -8.13 -37.22
N ALA A 126 -28.80 -7.57 -37.59
CA ALA A 126 -28.45 -7.35 -38.99
C ALA A 126 -28.26 -8.67 -39.77
N ALA A 127 -27.73 -9.70 -39.12
CA ALA A 127 -27.62 -11.04 -39.69
C ALA A 127 -29.00 -11.65 -40.00
N ILE A 128 -30.00 -11.45 -39.13
CA ILE A 128 -31.36 -11.99 -39.31
C ILE A 128 -32.14 -11.25 -40.40
N PHE A 129 -32.05 -9.91 -40.44
CA PHE A 129 -32.87 -9.08 -41.34
C PHE A 129 -32.16 -8.65 -42.63
N GLY A 130 -30.89 -9.04 -42.84
CA GLY A 130 -30.13 -8.72 -44.04
C GLY A 130 -29.74 -7.24 -44.17
N GLY A 131 -29.23 -6.63 -43.09
CA GLY A 131 -28.83 -5.21 -43.06
C GLY A 131 -27.33 -4.97 -42.98
N GLY A 132 -26.90 -3.76 -43.36
CA GLY A 132 -25.51 -3.30 -43.25
C GLY A 132 -25.19 -2.58 -41.94
N ASP A 133 -24.04 -1.90 -41.88
CA ASP A 133 -23.52 -1.20 -40.69
C ASP A 133 -24.52 -0.21 -40.07
N LEU A 134 -25.34 0.46 -40.89
CA LEU A 134 -26.37 1.37 -40.40
C LEU A 134 -27.40 0.67 -39.52
N LEU A 135 -27.86 -0.53 -39.91
CA LEU A 135 -28.82 -1.29 -39.11
C LEU A 135 -28.20 -1.77 -37.80
N VAL A 136 -26.94 -2.21 -37.84
CA VAL A 136 -26.18 -2.61 -36.64
C VAL A 136 -26.14 -1.46 -35.64
N ARG A 137 -25.72 -0.27 -36.07
CA ARG A 137 -25.63 0.92 -35.21
C ARG A 137 -26.99 1.36 -34.66
N LEU A 138 -28.03 1.40 -35.50
CA LEU A 138 -29.39 1.77 -35.06
C LEU A 138 -29.96 0.78 -34.05
N ALA A 139 -29.81 -0.52 -34.30
CA ALA A 139 -30.23 -1.57 -33.38
C ALA A 139 -29.46 -1.51 -32.06
N ALA A 140 -28.15 -1.26 -32.11
CA ALA A 140 -27.31 -1.09 -30.92
C ALA A 140 -27.72 0.13 -30.09
N LEU A 141 -27.98 1.27 -30.72
CA LEU A 141 -28.46 2.48 -30.04
C LEU A 141 -29.82 2.26 -29.38
N LEU A 142 -30.75 1.62 -30.10
CA LEU A 142 -32.08 1.32 -29.57
C LEU A 142 -32.00 0.34 -28.38
N ALA A 143 -31.17 -0.69 -28.48
CA ALA A 143 -30.92 -1.61 -27.38
C ALA A 143 -30.30 -0.90 -26.17
N ALA A 144 -29.28 -0.06 -26.37
CA ALA A 144 -28.65 0.71 -25.31
C ALA A 144 -29.63 1.65 -24.60
N LEU A 145 -30.51 2.32 -25.36
CA LEU A 145 -31.55 3.20 -24.80
C LEU A 145 -32.61 2.42 -24.02
N ALA A 146 -33.05 1.26 -24.52
CA ALA A 146 -34.01 0.40 -23.84
C ALA A 146 -33.44 -0.14 -22.52
N LEU A 147 -32.18 -0.63 -22.55
CA LEU A 147 -31.48 -1.12 -21.36
C LEU A 147 -31.17 0.00 -20.37
N PHE A 148 -30.84 1.21 -20.85
CA PHE A 148 -30.69 2.39 -20.00
C PHE A 148 -32.00 2.69 -19.25
N GLY A 149 -33.15 2.67 -19.94
CA GLY A 149 -34.46 2.85 -19.32
C GLY A 149 -34.75 1.80 -18.24
N LEU A 150 -34.41 0.53 -18.51
CA LEU A 150 -34.56 -0.57 -17.57
C LEU A 150 -33.65 -0.41 -16.34
N ALA A 151 -32.38 -0.06 -16.55
CA ALA A 151 -31.41 0.18 -15.48
C ALA A 151 -31.77 1.42 -14.65
N HIS A 152 -32.37 2.46 -15.26
CA HIS A 152 -32.82 3.66 -14.59
C HIS A 152 -34.05 3.39 -13.69
N ALA A 153 -34.99 2.56 -14.17
CA ALA A 153 -36.19 2.16 -13.41
C ALA A 153 -35.85 1.34 -12.15
N GLY A 154 -34.73 0.62 -12.14
CA GLY A 154 -34.18 -0.05 -10.95
C GLY A 154 -33.86 -1.54 -11.16
N SER A 155 -33.09 -2.11 -10.23
CA SER A 155 -32.60 -3.50 -10.34
C SER A 155 -33.68 -4.56 -10.27
N ASP A 156 -34.80 -4.32 -9.59
CA ASP A 156 -35.86 -5.32 -9.42
C ASP A 156 -36.52 -5.69 -10.76
N LEU A 157 -36.75 -4.70 -11.62
CA LEU A 157 -37.30 -4.95 -12.95
C LEU A 157 -36.27 -5.62 -13.85
N ALA A 158 -35.01 -5.19 -13.77
CA ALA A 158 -33.90 -5.79 -14.50
C ALA A 158 -33.70 -7.27 -14.16
N THR A 159 -33.76 -7.66 -12.88
CA THR A 159 -33.65 -9.06 -12.46
C THR A 159 -34.82 -9.92 -12.96
N ARG A 160 -36.04 -9.37 -13.04
CA ARG A 160 -37.17 -10.11 -13.64
C ARG A 160 -36.96 -10.35 -15.13
N PHE A 161 -36.43 -9.34 -15.84
CA PHE A 161 -36.09 -9.47 -17.25
C PHE A 161 -34.99 -10.52 -17.49
N GLN A 162 -34.01 -10.62 -16.59
CA GLN A 162 -32.97 -11.67 -16.64
C GLN A 162 -33.56 -13.10 -16.59
N PHE A 163 -34.66 -13.34 -15.88
CA PHE A 163 -35.29 -14.67 -15.88
C PHE A 163 -35.92 -15.02 -17.23
N VAL A 164 -36.45 -14.04 -17.97
CA VAL A 164 -36.95 -14.25 -19.34
C VAL A 164 -35.80 -14.61 -20.27
N ILE A 165 -34.70 -13.85 -20.21
CA ILE A 165 -33.48 -14.14 -20.97
C ILE A 165 -32.96 -15.54 -20.65
N MET A 166 -32.92 -15.92 -19.37
CA MET A 166 -32.47 -17.25 -18.96
C MET A 166 -33.32 -18.37 -19.55
N ALA A 167 -34.65 -18.20 -19.60
CA ALA A 167 -35.52 -19.19 -20.22
C ALA A 167 -35.23 -19.35 -21.72
N LEU A 168 -35.03 -18.24 -22.45
CA LEU A 168 -34.66 -18.26 -23.88
C LEU A 168 -33.30 -18.92 -24.09
N LEU A 169 -32.33 -18.60 -23.24
CA LEU A 169 -30.99 -19.18 -23.31
C LEU A 169 -31.00 -20.70 -23.07
N VAL A 170 -31.77 -21.16 -22.07
CA VAL A 170 -31.94 -22.60 -21.81
C VAL A 170 -32.62 -23.30 -22.98
N ALA A 171 -33.63 -22.68 -23.60
CA ALA A 171 -34.28 -23.23 -24.79
C ALA A 171 -33.32 -23.32 -25.99
N ALA A 172 -32.50 -22.30 -26.22
CA ALA A 172 -31.46 -22.28 -27.24
C ALA A 172 -30.43 -23.40 -27.03
N LEU A 173 -29.94 -23.56 -25.80
CA LEU A 173 -28.99 -24.61 -25.47
C LEU A 173 -29.60 -26.00 -25.59
N ALA A 174 -30.85 -26.19 -25.18
CA ALA A 174 -31.56 -27.46 -25.38
C ALA A 174 -31.67 -27.81 -26.87
N SER A 175 -32.05 -26.84 -27.72
CA SER A 175 -32.09 -26.98 -29.18
C SER A 175 -30.73 -27.43 -29.74
N PHE A 176 -29.65 -26.76 -29.33
CA PHE A 176 -28.29 -27.13 -29.73
C PHE A 176 -27.91 -28.55 -29.28
N PHE A 177 -28.04 -28.87 -27.99
CA PHE A 177 -27.61 -30.16 -27.46
C PHE A 177 -28.40 -31.33 -28.07
N ILE A 178 -29.71 -31.17 -28.32
CA ILE A 178 -30.53 -32.18 -28.98
C ILE A 178 -30.08 -32.38 -30.43
N GLY A 179 -29.87 -31.29 -31.19
CA GLY A 179 -29.42 -31.37 -32.58
C GLY A 179 -28.01 -31.96 -32.71
N ALA A 180 -27.07 -31.51 -31.88
CA ALA A 180 -25.72 -32.02 -31.85
C ALA A 180 -25.66 -33.51 -31.45
N TYR A 181 -26.54 -33.96 -30.55
CA TYR A 181 -26.62 -35.36 -30.18
C TYR A 181 -27.15 -36.23 -31.32
N ALA A 182 -28.10 -35.71 -32.10
CA ALA A 182 -28.58 -36.40 -33.29
C ALA A 182 -27.50 -36.49 -34.39
N ALA A 183 -26.59 -35.51 -34.46
CA ALA A 183 -25.46 -35.46 -35.38
C ALA A 183 -24.18 -36.15 -34.85
N TRP A 184 -24.25 -36.85 -33.72
CA TRP A 184 -23.07 -37.41 -33.05
C TRP A 184 -22.41 -38.52 -33.86
N ASP A 185 -21.12 -38.34 -34.17
CA ASP A 185 -20.27 -39.34 -34.82
C ASP A 185 -18.99 -39.63 -34.00
N PRO A 186 -18.84 -40.86 -33.44
CA PRO A 186 -17.64 -41.27 -32.71
C PRO A 186 -16.34 -41.29 -33.54
N GLU A 187 -16.41 -41.52 -34.84
CA GLU A 187 -15.23 -41.53 -35.72
C GLU A 187 -14.74 -40.10 -35.95
N LEU A 188 -15.67 -39.20 -36.23
CA LEU A 188 -15.40 -37.77 -36.35
C LEU A 188 -14.80 -37.18 -35.07
N LEU A 189 -15.32 -37.56 -33.90
CA LEU A 189 -14.78 -37.11 -32.61
C LEU A 189 -13.31 -37.51 -32.43
N ARG A 190 -12.92 -38.72 -32.88
CA ARG A 190 -11.52 -39.18 -32.84
C ARG A 190 -10.65 -38.42 -33.84
N ALA A 191 -11.17 -38.15 -35.04
CA ALA A 191 -10.47 -37.36 -36.05
C ALA A 191 -10.24 -35.91 -35.56
N ASN A 192 -11.18 -35.35 -34.81
CA ASN A 192 -11.16 -33.96 -34.34
C ASN A 192 -10.38 -33.75 -33.03
N LEU A 193 -9.65 -34.76 -32.52
CA LEU A 193 -8.88 -34.66 -31.27
C LEU A 193 -7.86 -33.52 -31.28
N THR A 194 -7.16 -33.38 -32.40
CA THR A 194 -6.15 -32.35 -32.66
C THR A 194 -6.41 -31.74 -34.04
N SER A 195 -6.17 -30.43 -34.20
CA SER A 195 -6.14 -29.83 -35.53
C SER A 195 -4.92 -30.29 -36.32
N ASP A 196 -5.06 -30.37 -37.65
CA ASP A 196 -3.92 -30.62 -38.54
C ASP A 196 -2.91 -29.47 -38.45
N PRO A 197 -1.60 -29.75 -38.51
CA PRO A 197 -0.57 -28.72 -38.41
C PRO A 197 -0.57 -27.82 -39.66
N ASP A 198 -1.26 -26.69 -39.56
CA ASP A 198 -1.28 -25.62 -40.56
C ASP A 198 -0.47 -24.41 -40.06
N PRO A 199 0.59 -23.99 -40.76
CA PRO A 199 1.39 -22.82 -40.37
C PRO A 199 0.63 -21.49 -40.45
N THR A 200 -0.55 -21.45 -41.08
CA THR A 200 -1.43 -20.27 -41.11
C THR A 200 -2.48 -20.27 -39.99
N ALA A 201 -2.55 -21.33 -39.18
CA ALA A 201 -3.49 -21.44 -38.09
C ALA A 201 -3.22 -20.38 -36.99
N PRO A 202 -4.26 -19.82 -36.36
CA PRO A 202 -4.12 -18.91 -35.23
C PRO A 202 -3.34 -19.57 -34.08
N SER A 203 -2.49 -18.78 -33.40
CA SER A 203 -1.76 -19.28 -32.24
C SER A 203 -2.71 -19.63 -31.08
N PHE A 204 -2.27 -20.55 -30.20
CA PHE A 204 -3.02 -20.92 -28.99
C PHE A 204 -3.47 -19.69 -28.19
N TRP A 205 -2.58 -18.72 -28.00
CA TRP A 205 -2.86 -17.52 -27.21
C TRP A 205 -3.84 -16.57 -27.89
N LEU A 206 -3.82 -16.49 -29.23
CA LEU A 206 -4.81 -15.73 -29.98
C LEU A 206 -6.21 -16.36 -29.86
N LEU A 207 -6.30 -17.69 -29.99
CA LEU A 207 -7.57 -18.41 -29.79
C LEU A 207 -8.05 -18.31 -28.34
N PHE A 208 -7.12 -18.40 -27.37
CA PHE A 208 -7.42 -18.18 -25.97
C PHE A 208 -7.92 -16.76 -25.71
N ALA A 209 -7.35 -15.74 -26.36
CA ALA A 209 -7.82 -14.35 -26.25
C ALA A 209 -9.25 -14.16 -26.77
N ILE A 210 -9.63 -14.84 -27.86
CA ILE A 210 -10.99 -14.85 -28.39
C ILE A 210 -11.95 -15.59 -27.45
N PHE A 211 -11.50 -16.68 -26.84
CA PHE A 211 -12.30 -17.52 -25.96
C PHE A 211 -12.44 -16.95 -24.54
N PHE A 212 -11.39 -16.34 -23.99
CA PHE A 212 -11.30 -15.96 -22.57
C PHE A 212 -12.44 -15.07 -22.06
N PRO A 213 -12.97 -14.07 -22.80
CA PRO A 213 -14.11 -13.29 -22.34
C PRO A 213 -15.38 -14.13 -22.12
N ALA A 214 -15.44 -15.38 -22.59
CA ALA A 214 -16.51 -16.32 -22.28
C ALA A 214 -16.62 -16.61 -20.78
N VAL A 215 -15.52 -16.59 -20.03
CA VAL A 215 -15.54 -17.04 -18.62
C VAL A 215 -15.48 -15.88 -17.61
N THR A 216 -15.30 -14.64 -18.05
CA THR A 216 -15.05 -13.47 -17.17
C THR A 216 -16.31 -12.99 -16.43
N GLY A 217 -17.51 -13.42 -16.84
CA GLY A 217 -18.78 -12.97 -16.26
C GLY A 217 -19.03 -13.36 -14.78
N PHE A 218 -18.21 -14.22 -14.17
CA PHE A 218 -18.49 -14.76 -12.84
C PHE A 218 -18.51 -13.71 -11.71
N THR A 219 -17.85 -12.57 -11.88
CA THR A 219 -17.83 -11.48 -10.88
C THR A 219 -19.01 -10.50 -11.00
N GLN A 220 -19.92 -10.67 -11.98
CA GLN A 220 -21.06 -9.76 -12.12
C GLN A 220 -21.97 -9.74 -10.88
N GLY A 221 -22.21 -10.90 -10.26
CA GLY A 221 -22.92 -10.97 -8.97
C GLY A 221 -22.23 -10.22 -7.82
N VAL A 222 -20.92 -10.00 -7.90
CA VAL A 222 -20.15 -9.23 -6.89
C VAL A 222 -20.47 -7.76 -7.00
N SER A 223 -20.65 -7.23 -8.21
CA SER A 223 -21.02 -5.82 -8.43
C SER A 223 -22.36 -5.45 -7.77
N MET A 224 -23.25 -6.44 -7.58
CA MET A 224 -24.54 -6.29 -6.91
C MET A 224 -24.50 -6.66 -5.41
N SER A 225 -23.32 -6.83 -4.81
CA SER A 225 -23.14 -7.25 -3.41
C SER A 225 -23.88 -6.40 -2.39
N GLY A 226 -24.05 -5.10 -2.66
CA GLY A 226 -24.79 -4.17 -1.81
C GLY A 226 -26.30 -4.36 -1.79
N ASP A 227 -26.85 -5.10 -2.76
CA ASP A 227 -28.28 -5.38 -2.90
C ASP A 227 -28.65 -6.79 -2.39
N LEU A 228 -27.67 -7.58 -1.95
CA LEU A 228 -27.89 -8.94 -1.46
C LEU A 228 -28.39 -8.95 -0.01
N LYS A 229 -29.29 -9.88 0.30
CA LYS A 229 -29.75 -10.14 1.67
C LYS A 229 -28.61 -10.60 2.58
N ASP A 230 -27.76 -11.49 2.07
CA ASP A 230 -26.57 -12.00 2.76
C ASP A 230 -25.43 -12.27 1.76
N ALA A 231 -24.61 -11.25 1.50
CA ALA A 231 -23.48 -11.35 0.59
C ALA A 231 -22.46 -12.41 1.02
N SER A 232 -22.29 -12.66 2.33
CA SER A 232 -21.29 -13.60 2.85
C SER A 232 -21.60 -15.06 2.50
N ARG A 233 -22.89 -15.39 2.37
CA ARG A 233 -23.36 -16.72 1.93
C ARG A 233 -23.66 -16.77 0.44
N SER A 234 -24.26 -15.71 -0.11
CA SER A 234 -24.70 -15.68 -1.51
C SER A 234 -23.56 -15.60 -2.51
N LEU A 235 -22.49 -14.83 -2.22
CA LEU A 235 -21.36 -14.71 -3.15
C LEU A 235 -20.63 -16.05 -3.34
N PRO A 236 -20.17 -16.77 -2.28
CA PRO A 236 -19.53 -18.07 -2.49
C PRO A 236 -20.43 -19.07 -3.22
N ALA A 237 -21.67 -19.26 -2.74
CA ALA A 237 -22.57 -20.25 -3.31
C ALA A 237 -22.96 -19.93 -4.76
N GLY A 238 -23.30 -18.68 -5.05
CA GLY A 238 -23.74 -18.26 -6.38
C GLY A 238 -22.60 -18.28 -7.40
N THR A 239 -21.42 -17.78 -7.04
CA THR A 239 -20.26 -17.72 -7.94
C THR A 239 -19.74 -19.12 -8.28
N PHE A 240 -19.55 -20.01 -7.30
CA PHE A 240 -19.10 -21.38 -7.57
C PHE A 240 -20.12 -22.17 -8.39
N LEU A 241 -21.42 -22.00 -8.13
CA LEU A 241 -22.46 -22.65 -8.93
C LEU A 241 -22.44 -22.16 -10.38
N ALA A 242 -22.27 -20.85 -10.60
CA ALA A 242 -22.20 -20.28 -11.95
C ALA A 242 -20.95 -20.76 -12.71
N VAL A 243 -19.77 -20.72 -12.08
CA VAL A 243 -18.51 -21.20 -12.69
C VAL A 243 -18.56 -22.71 -12.95
N GLY A 244 -19.08 -23.50 -12.02
CA GLY A 244 -19.21 -24.95 -12.18
C GLY A 244 -20.17 -25.33 -13.30
N LEU A 245 -21.38 -24.76 -13.30
CA LEU A 245 -22.38 -25.07 -14.33
C LEU A 245 -21.92 -24.61 -15.72
N SER A 246 -21.34 -23.41 -15.84
CA SER A 246 -20.81 -22.93 -17.12
C SER A 246 -19.68 -23.79 -17.64
N THR A 247 -18.76 -24.24 -16.78
CA THR A 247 -17.67 -25.15 -17.19
C THR A 247 -18.24 -26.43 -17.77
N ILE A 248 -19.30 -27.00 -17.16
CA ILE A 248 -19.98 -28.19 -17.69
C ILE A 248 -20.63 -27.88 -19.05
N VAL A 249 -21.35 -26.77 -19.19
CA VAL A 249 -22.03 -26.39 -20.43
C VAL A 249 -21.02 -26.16 -21.57
N TYR A 250 -19.95 -25.40 -21.34
CA TYR A 250 -18.90 -25.17 -22.34
C TYR A 250 -18.16 -26.46 -22.69
N GLY A 251 -17.79 -27.26 -21.68
CA GLY A 251 -17.10 -28.54 -21.91
C GLY A 251 -17.95 -29.51 -22.73
N ALA A 252 -19.25 -29.61 -22.40
CA ALA A 252 -20.20 -30.39 -23.20
C ALA A 252 -20.30 -29.82 -24.62
N ALA A 253 -20.50 -28.52 -24.80
CA ALA A 253 -20.63 -27.93 -26.13
C ALA A 253 -19.38 -28.12 -27.00
N ILE A 254 -18.18 -28.02 -26.43
CA ILE A 254 -16.91 -28.31 -27.12
C ILE A 254 -16.87 -29.75 -27.65
N VAL A 255 -17.21 -30.72 -26.79
CA VAL A 255 -17.25 -32.14 -27.18
C VAL A 255 -18.32 -32.38 -28.25
N MET A 256 -19.49 -31.78 -28.10
CA MET A 256 -20.60 -31.95 -29.04
C MET A 256 -20.26 -31.35 -30.41
N PHE A 257 -19.62 -30.19 -30.49
CA PHE A 257 -19.14 -29.64 -31.77
C PHE A 257 -18.13 -30.57 -32.45
N ALA A 258 -17.14 -31.05 -31.69
CA ALA A 258 -16.13 -31.97 -32.22
C ALA A 258 -16.71 -33.30 -32.68
N ALA A 259 -17.84 -33.75 -32.12
CA ALA A 259 -18.54 -34.96 -32.54
C ALA A 259 -19.53 -34.74 -33.70
N ALA A 260 -19.98 -33.51 -33.94
CA ALA A 260 -21.10 -33.22 -34.86
C ALA A 260 -20.67 -32.60 -36.20
N SER A 261 -19.47 -32.03 -36.31
CA SER A 261 -19.02 -31.39 -37.56
C SER A 261 -17.50 -31.46 -37.76
N PRO A 262 -17.01 -31.56 -39.00
CA PRO A 262 -15.58 -31.49 -39.30
C PRO A 262 -14.95 -30.16 -38.84
N LEU A 263 -13.67 -30.19 -38.42
CA LEU A 263 -12.96 -28.99 -37.94
C LEU A 263 -12.91 -27.86 -38.98
N ALA A 264 -12.73 -28.19 -40.26
CA ALA A 264 -12.69 -27.20 -41.35
C ALA A 264 -14.01 -26.42 -41.46
N ASP A 265 -15.15 -27.08 -41.33
CA ASP A 265 -16.47 -26.45 -41.41
C ASP A 265 -16.76 -25.57 -40.19
N LEU A 266 -16.23 -25.95 -39.03
CA LEU A 266 -16.32 -25.18 -37.80
C LEU A 266 -15.41 -23.95 -37.82
N ALA A 267 -14.22 -24.05 -38.41
CA ALA A 267 -13.27 -22.95 -38.55
C ALA A 267 -13.73 -21.91 -39.59
N ALA A 268 -14.48 -22.33 -40.61
CA ALA A 268 -14.94 -21.45 -41.68
C ALA A 268 -16.21 -20.65 -41.32
N ASP A 269 -16.99 -21.07 -40.32
CA ASP A 269 -18.32 -20.52 -40.07
C ASP A 269 -18.60 -20.20 -38.58
N TYR A 270 -18.89 -18.94 -38.33
CA TYR A 270 -19.30 -18.43 -37.02
C TYR A 270 -20.77 -18.72 -36.65
N GLU A 271 -21.57 -19.27 -37.56
CA GLU A 271 -22.96 -19.69 -37.33
C GLU A 271 -23.10 -21.20 -37.06
N GLY A 272 -21.99 -21.92 -36.87
CA GLY A 272 -21.99 -23.38 -36.74
C GLY A 272 -22.96 -23.93 -35.67
N MET A 273 -23.21 -23.19 -34.58
CA MET A 273 -24.19 -23.62 -33.56
C MET A 273 -25.62 -23.69 -34.10
N GLY A 274 -26.00 -22.75 -34.98
CA GLY A 274 -27.31 -22.71 -35.62
C GLY A 274 -27.53 -23.92 -36.52
N ARG A 275 -26.52 -24.25 -37.34
CA ARG A 275 -26.56 -25.39 -38.28
C ARG A 275 -26.71 -26.74 -37.59
N VAL A 276 -26.04 -26.92 -36.44
CA VAL A 276 -26.07 -28.18 -35.67
C VAL A 276 -27.33 -28.30 -34.81
N SER A 277 -27.99 -27.19 -34.48
CA SER A 277 -29.16 -27.20 -33.59
C SER A 277 -30.42 -27.80 -34.24
N SER A 278 -31.32 -28.34 -33.41
CA SER A 278 -32.60 -28.89 -33.91
C SER A 278 -33.60 -27.82 -34.35
N VAL A 279 -33.51 -26.64 -33.75
CA VAL A 279 -34.37 -25.48 -34.02
C VAL A 279 -33.47 -24.23 -34.14
N PRO A 280 -33.03 -23.88 -35.36
CA PRO A 280 -32.03 -22.82 -35.59
C PRO A 280 -32.44 -21.44 -35.10
N TRP A 281 -33.71 -21.03 -35.27
CA TRP A 281 -34.16 -19.70 -34.83
C TRP A 281 -34.05 -19.50 -33.31
N LEU A 282 -34.06 -20.58 -32.51
CA LEU A 282 -33.81 -20.49 -31.07
C LEU A 282 -32.36 -20.10 -30.76
N ILE A 283 -31.41 -20.46 -31.62
CA ILE A 283 -30.00 -20.05 -31.48
C ILE A 283 -29.88 -18.54 -31.72
N ASP A 284 -30.55 -18.01 -32.74
CA ASP A 284 -30.58 -16.56 -32.97
C ASP A 284 -31.23 -15.81 -31.81
N ALA A 285 -32.36 -16.30 -31.29
CA ALA A 285 -32.97 -15.76 -30.09
C ALA A 285 -32.04 -15.83 -28.87
N GLY A 286 -31.25 -16.91 -28.76
CA GLY A 286 -30.22 -17.09 -27.74
C GLY A 286 -29.08 -16.06 -27.85
N VAL A 287 -28.56 -15.81 -29.06
CA VAL A 287 -27.54 -14.80 -29.34
C VAL A 287 -28.02 -13.39 -28.96
N LEU A 288 -29.23 -13.03 -29.38
CA LEU A 288 -29.84 -11.74 -29.06
C LEU A 288 -30.08 -11.60 -27.54
N SER A 289 -30.51 -12.67 -26.88
CA SER A 289 -30.73 -12.67 -25.43
C SER A 289 -29.41 -12.55 -24.65
N ALA A 290 -28.38 -13.30 -25.05
CA ALA A 290 -27.07 -13.32 -24.39
C ALA A 290 -26.35 -11.96 -24.44
N THR A 291 -26.42 -11.29 -25.59
CA THR A 291 -25.87 -9.95 -25.80
C THR A 291 -26.61 -8.89 -24.96
N LEU A 292 -27.95 -8.89 -24.98
CA LEU A 292 -28.76 -8.00 -24.12
C LEU A 292 -28.50 -8.25 -22.63
N SER A 293 -28.34 -9.51 -22.22
CA SER A 293 -28.07 -9.87 -20.83
C SER A 293 -26.75 -9.31 -20.31
N SER A 294 -25.68 -9.48 -21.10
CA SER A 294 -24.34 -9.01 -20.73
C SER A 294 -24.25 -7.48 -20.72
N ALA A 295 -24.95 -6.82 -21.64
CA ALA A 295 -25.14 -5.36 -21.64
C ALA A 295 -25.89 -4.91 -20.37
N LEU A 296 -26.99 -5.58 -20.01
CA LEU A 296 -27.76 -5.26 -18.81
C LEU A 296 -26.96 -5.47 -17.52
N ALA A 297 -26.19 -6.56 -17.43
CA ALA A 297 -25.32 -6.82 -16.28
C ALA A 297 -24.29 -5.69 -16.09
N SER A 298 -23.65 -5.25 -17.16
CA SER A 298 -22.70 -4.12 -17.15
C SER A 298 -23.38 -2.80 -16.76
N PHE A 299 -24.61 -2.57 -17.23
CA PHE A 299 -25.43 -1.42 -16.84
C PHE A 299 -25.84 -1.41 -15.37
N LEU A 300 -25.95 -2.59 -14.73
CA LEU A 300 -26.20 -2.71 -13.30
C LEU A 300 -24.88 -2.59 -12.50
N GLY A 301 -23.77 -3.11 -13.01
CA GLY A 301 -22.50 -3.14 -12.30
C GLY A 301 -21.78 -1.78 -12.27
N ALA A 302 -21.57 -1.15 -13.43
CA ALA A 302 -20.79 0.09 -13.55
C ALA A 302 -21.28 1.22 -12.62
N PRO A 303 -22.58 1.55 -12.56
CA PRO A 303 -23.07 2.63 -11.69
C PRO A 303 -22.82 2.39 -10.20
N ARG A 304 -22.82 1.12 -9.76
CA ARG A 304 -22.56 0.74 -8.36
C ARG A 304 -21.08 0.88 -7.99
N ILE A 305 -20.19 0.56 -8.93
CA ILE A 305 -18.75 0.81 -8.77
C ILE A 305 -18.50 2.32 -8.63
N LEU A 306 -19.04 3.12 -9.55
CA LEU A 306 -18.89 4.58 -9.51
C LEU A 306 -19.49 5.18 -8.24
N GLN A 307 -20.68 4.73 -7.83
CA GLN A 307 -21.33 5.21 -6.61
C GLN A 307 -20.51 4.90 -5.35
N ALA A 308 -19.92 3.70 -5.27
CA ALA A 308 -19.05 3.33 -4.15
C ALA A 308 -17.78 4.17 -4.12
N LEU A 309 -17.15 4.38 -5.28
CA LEU A 309 -15.97 5.24 -5.44
C LEU A 309 -16.26 6.69 -5.01
N ALA A 310 -17.38 7.24 -5.46
CA ALA A 310 -17.85 8.58 -5.12
C ALA A 310 -18.17 8.72 -3.62
N SER A 311 -18.76 7.69 -3.02
CA SER A 311 -19.10 7.66 -1.59
C SER A 311 -17.87 7.71 -0.69
N ASP A 312 -16.74 7.16 -1.16
CA ASP A 312 -15.47 7.19 -0.46
C ASP A 312 -14.72 8.54 -0.61
N ARG A 313 -15.26 9.48 -1.40
CA ARG A 313 -14.73 10.84 -1.61
C ARG A 313 -13.24 10.88 -2.00
N LEU A 314 -12.79 9.86 -2.73
CA LEU A 314 -11.40 9.76 -3.21
C LEU A 314 -11.08 10.83 -4.27
N PHE A 315 -12.07 11.22 -5.06
CA PHE A 315 -11.94 12.24 -6.10
C PHE A 315 -12.88 13.42 -5.80
N LYS A 316 -12.34 14.64 -5.76
CA LYS A 316 -13.10 15.87 -5.43
C LYS A 316 -14.30 16.09 -6.37
N GLY A 317 -14.20 15.73 -7.65
CA GLY A 317 -15.26 15.93 -8.65
C GLY A 317 -16.35 14.85 -8.69
N LEU A 318 -16.12 13.67 -8.09
CA LEU A 318 -17.07 12.55 -8.21
C LEU A 318 -18.19 12.56 -7.16
N GLY A 319 -18.15 13.47 -6.18
CA GLY A 319 -19.09 13.47 -5.04
C GLY A 319 -20.58 13.50 -5.43
N MET A 320 -20.92 14.07 -6.60
CA MET A 320 -22.30 14.10 -7.10
C MET A 320 -22.87 12.71 -7.43
N PHE A 321 -22.01 11.72 -7.70
CA PHE A 321 -22.42 10.34 -8.03
C PHE A 321 -22.60 9.45 -6.79
N ALA A 322 -22.28 9.94 -5.59
CA ALA A 322 -22.46 9.19 -4.35
C ALA A 322 -23.95 9.04 -3.94
N THR A 323 -24.81 9.95 -4.43
CA THR A 323 -26.23 10.00 -4.09
C THR A 323 -26.99 8.83 -4.72
N VAL A 324 -27.76 8.13 -3.89
CA VAL A 324 -28.72 7.10 -4.31
C VAL A 324 -30.14 7.60 -4.12
N ASP A 325 -31.05 7.13 -4.96
CA ASP A 325 -32.48 7.40 -4.83
C ASP A 325 -33.02 6.79 -3.52
N ALA A 326 -33.81 7.56 -2.77
CA ALA A 326 -34.25 7.17 -1.42
C ALA A 326 -35.22 5.98 -1.43
N GLU A 327 -36.04 5.85 -2.48
CA GLU A 327 -37.04 4.80 -2.60
C GLU A 327 -36.47 3.52 -3.24
N SER A 328 -35.74 3.65 -4.35
CA SER A 328 -35.22 2.50 -5.10
C SER A 328 -33.81 2.05 -4.69
N GLY A 329 -33.04 2.90 -4.00
CA GLY A 329 -31.62 2.66 -3.73
C GLY A 329 -30.72 2.70 -4.97
N ASN A 330 -31.28 3.09 -6.14
CA ASN A 330 -30.60 3.06 -7.43
C ASN A 330 -29.74 4.33 -7.63
N PRO A 331 -28.46 4.22 -8.03
CA PRO A 331 -27.60 5.38 -8.29
C PRO A 331 -27.89 6.03 -9.65
N ARG A 332 -29.04 6.71 -9.77
CA ARG A 332 -29.57 7.24 -11.05
C ARG A 332 -28.56 8.11 -11.82
N ARG A 333 -27.81 8.98 -11.14
CA ARG A 333 -26.78 9.84 -11.78
C ARG A 333 -25.64 9.03 -12.40
N ALA A 334 -25.21 7.97 -11.71
CA ALA A 334 -24.17 7.09 -12.23
C ALA A 334 -24.68 6.27 -13.42
N VAL A 335 -25.96 5.83 -13.40
CA VAL A 335 -26.62 5.17 -14.54
C VAL A 335 -26.65 6.08 -15.77
N VAL A 336 -26.96 7.38 -15.60
CA VAL A 336 -26.92 8.37 -16.69
C VAL A 336 -25.52 8.49 -17.29
N LEU A 337 -24.48 8.60 -16.45
CA LEU A 337 -23.11 8.69 -16.97
C LEU A 337 -22.70 7.41 -17.71
N THR A 338 -23.01 6.22 -17.18
CA THR A 338 -22.76 4.95 -17.86
C THR A 338 -23.47 4.91 -19.22
N GLY A 339 -24.73 5.33 -19.30
CA GLY A 339 -25.49 5.40 -20.55
C GLY A 339 -24.88 6.36 -21.56
N ALA A 340 -24.44 7.53 -21.12
CA ALA A 340 -23.78 8.51 -21.98
C ALA A 340 -22.47 7.95 -22.57
N ILE A 341 -21.62 7.32 -21.74
CA ILE A 341 -20.37 6.68 -22.20
C ILE A 341 -20.69 5.58 -23.22
N ALA A 342 -21.68 4.74 -22.94
CA ALA A 342 -22.07 3.67 -23.85
C ALA A 342 -22.55 4.22 -25.20
N LEU A 343 -23.43 5.21 -25.21
CA LEU A 343 -23.95 5.82 -26.44
C LEU A 343 -22.84 6.48 -27.28
N VAL A 344 -21.94 7.25 -26.63
CA VAL A 344 -20.78 7.85 -27.32
C VAL A 344 -19.90 6.75 -27.92
N THR A 345 -19.66 5.66 -27.19
CA THR A 345 -18.80 4.57 -27.67
C THR A 345 -19.41 3.85 -28.88
N ILE A 346 -20.73 3.65 -28.91
CA ILE A 346 -21.43 3.09 -30.07
C ILE A 346 -21.26 3.99 -31.31
N VAL A 347 -21.27 5.31 -31.13
CA VAL A 347 -21.12 6.27 -32.24
C VAL A 347 -19.67 6.30 -32.77
N VAL A 348 -18.68 6.26 -31.88
CA VAL A 348 -17.25 6.33 -32.24
C VAL A 348 -16.76 5.09 -33.00
N GLY A 349 -17.28 3.90 -32.67
CA GLY A 349 -17.22 2.72 -33.55
C GLY A 349 -15.95 1.85 -33.54
N ASP A 350 -14.84 2.24 -32.89
CA ASP A 350 -13.65 1.38 -32.77
C ASP A 350 -13.72 0.46 -31.54
N LEU A 351 -14.52 -0.61 -31.65
CA LEU A 351 -14.81 -1.51 -30.54
C LEU A 351 -13.73 -2.57 -30.31
N ASN A 352 -12.96 -2.89 -31.36
CA ASN A 352 -11.93 -3.92 -31.30
C ASN A 352 -10.75 -3.49 -30.43
N ALA A 353 -10.29 -2.25 -30.58
CA ALA A 353 -9.26 -1.67 -29.72
C ALA A 353 -9.69 -1.66 -28.24
N ILE A 354 -10.98 -1.35 -27.99
CA ILE A 354 -11.47 -1.23 -26.62
C ILE A 354 -11.68 -2.60 -25.97
N ALA A 355 -12.13 -3.61 -26.71
CA ALA A 355 -12.34 -4.95 -26.19
C ALA A 355 -11.04 -5.58 -25.63
N SER A 356 -9.89 -5.39 -26.31
CA SER A 356 -8.59 -5.90 -25.83
C SER A 356 -8.23 -5.28 -24.47
N VAL A 357 -8.36 -3.96 -24.32
CA VAL A 357 -8.01 -3.25 -23.09
C VAL A 357 -8.97 -3.59 -21.93
N VAL A 358 -10.27 -3.74 -22.21
CA VAL A 358 -11.28 -4.11 -21.21
C VAL A 358 -10.97 -5.46 -20.56
N SER A 359 -10.59 -6.47 -21.35
CA SER A 359 -10.21 -7.79 -20.80
C SER A 359 -8.99 -7.70 -19.86
N MET A 360 -8.04 -6.81 -20.15
CA MET A 360 -6.89 -6.58 -19.27
C MET A 360 -7.32 -5.99 -17.91
N PHE A 361 -8.27 -5.06 -17.89
CA PHE A 361 -8.78 -4.51 -16.62
C PHE A 361 -9.49 -5.56 -15.75
N PHE A 362 -10.24 -6.49 -16.36
CA PHE A 362 -10.82 -7.60 -15.61
C PHE A 362 -9.75 -8.55 -15.05
N LEU A 363 -8.74 -8.92 -15.84
CA LEU A 363 -7.63 -9.75 -15.37
C LEU A 363 -6.82 -9.08 -14.26
N ILE A 364 -6.56 -7.77 -14.35
CA ILE A 364 -5.94 -6.99 -13.28
C ILE A 364 -6.80 -7.06 -12.01
N SER A 365 -8.12 -6.90 -12.13
CA SER A 365 -9.03 -7.00 -10.97
C SER A 365 -8.93 -8.36 -10.30
N TYR A 366 -8.96 -9.44 -11.08
CA TYR A 366 -8.84 -10.81 -10.56
C TYR A 366 -7.49 -11.04 -9.88
N GLY A 367 -6.40 -10.60 -10.52
CA GLY A 367 -5.05 -10.67 -9.97
C GLY A 367 -4.91 -9.89 -8.67
N LEU A 368 -5.41 -8.65 -8.60
CA LEU A 368 -5.36 -7.83 -7.39
C LEU A 368 -6.25 -8.37 -6.28
N LEU A 369 -7.41 -8.94 -6.60
CA LEU A 369 -8.25 -9.60 -5.60
C LEU A 369 -7.54 -10.81 -4.98
N ASN A 370 -6.89 -11.62 -5.82
CA ASN A 370 -6.06 -12.75 -5.43
C ASN A 370 -4.83 -12.33 -4.60
N TYR A 371 -4.21 -11.20 -4.93
CA TYR A 371 -3.07 -10.66 -4.18
C TYR A 371 -3.51 -10.08 -2.84
N ALA A 372 -4.66 -9.40 -2.79
CA ALA A 372 -5.23 -8.80 -1.60
C ALA A 372 -5.46 -9.82 -0.48
N THR A 373 -6.06 -10.98 -0.81
CA THR A 373 -6.24 -12.08 0.13
C THR A 373 -4.92 -12.68 0.61
N TYR A 374 -3.93 -12.79 -0.27
CA TYR A 374 -2.61 -13.27 0.10
C TYR A 374 -1.95 -12.35 1.14
N VAL A 375 -1.92 -11.03 0.89
CA VAL A 375 -1.31 -10.04 1.79
C VAL A 375 -1.99 -10.03 3.16
N GLU A 376 -3.33 -10.03 3.19
CA GLU A 376 -4.09 -10.06 4.46
C GLU A 376 -3.83 -11.36 5.27
N ALA A 377 -3.76 -12.50 4.58
CA ALA A 377 -3.45 -13.78 5.22
C ALA A 377 -1.99 -13.89 5.67
N HIS A 378 -1.05 -13.37 4.88
CA HIS A 378 0.38 -13.42 5.17
C HIS A 378 0.77 -12.44 6.30
N GLY A 379 0.15 -11.26 6.34
CA GLY A 379 0.32 -10.30 7.44
C GLY A 379 -0.25 -10.76 8.78
N ALA A 380 -1.00 -11.89 8.80
CA ALA A 380 -1.78 -12.38 9.95
C ALA A 380 -2.54 -11.26 10.67
N SER A 381 -3.18 -10.40 9.88
CA SER A 381 -4.04 -9.35 10.38
C SER A 381 -5.10 -9.96 11.31
N PRO A 382 -5.23 -9.51 12.57
CA PRO A 382 -6.26 -10.04 13.47
C PRO A 382 -7.69 -9.86 12.94
N SER A 383 -7.87 -8.97 11.95
CA SER A 383 -9.13 -8.70 11.27
C SER A 383 -9.39 -9.58 10.04
N PHE A 384 -8.44 -10.45 9.69
CA PHE A 384 -8.58 -11.42 8.60
C PHE A 384 -8.82 -12.82 9.15
N ARG A 385 -10.10 -13.19 9.23
CA ARG A 385 -10.64 -14.46 9.76
C ARG A 385 -11.67 -15.03 8.78
N PRO A 386 -11.27 -15.39 7.55
CA PRO A 386 -12.20 -15.95 6.56
C PRO A 386 -12.86 -17.22 7.11
N ARG A 387 -14.18 -17.35 6.95
CA ARG A 387 -14.91 -18.57 7.34
C ARG A 387 -14.96 -19.61 6.22
N PHE A 388 -14.56 -19.24 5.01
CA PHE A 388 -14.53 -20.12 3.86
C PHE A 388 -13.43 -21.19 3.99
N ARG A 389 -13.84 -22.46 4.01
CA ARG A 389 -12.96 -23.61 4.36
C ARG A 389 -11.93 -23.97 3.28
N LEU A 390 -12.25 -23.76 2.01
CA LEU A 390 -11.36 -24.13 0.89
C LEU A 390 -10.29 -23.07 0.61
N TYR A 391 -10.19 -22.03 1.44
CA TYR A 391 -9.22 -20.96 1.24
C TYR A 391 -7.79 -21.41 1.58
N ASN A 392 -6.84 -21.12 0.68
CA ASN A 392 -5.40 -21.28 0.92
C ASN A 392 -4.64 -20.06 0.36
N LYS A 393 -3.79 -19.44 1.17
CA LYS A 393 -2.98 -18.28 0.78
C LYS A 393 -2.08 -18.54 -0.43
N ARG A 394 -1.53 -19.75 -0.59
CA ARG A 394 -0.65 -20.11 -1.72
C ARG A 394 -1.43 -20.22 -3.03
N ALA A 395 -2.64 -20.78 -2.99
CA ALA A 395 -3.52 -20.82 -4.16
C ALA A 395 -3.90 -19.40 -4.60
N SER A 396 -4.19 -18.52 -3.64
CA SER A 396 -4.43 -17.10 -3.92
C SER A 396 -3.24 -16.43 -4.63
N LEU A 397 -2.02 -16.68 -4.16
CA LEU A 397 -0.81 -16.15 -4.81
C LEU A 397 -0.62 -16.73 -6.23
N LEU A 398 -0.84 -18.04 -6.40
CA LEU A 398 -0.83 -18.69 -7.71
C LEU A 398 -1.83 -18.04 -8.68
N GLY A 399 -3.05 -17.75 -8.22
CA GLY A 399 -4.06 -17.04 -9.01
C GLY A 399 -3.61 -15.64 -9.45
N THR A 400 -2.81 -14.94 -8.62
CA THR A 400 -2.21 -13.64 -8.97
C THR A 400 -1.25 -13.78 -10.15
N PHE A 401 -0.31 -14.72 -10.06
CA PHE A 401 0.68 -14.97 -11.12
C PHE A 401 0.03 -15.53 -12.38
N LEU A 402 -1.01 -16.36 -12.24
CA LEU A 402 -1.76 -16.89 -13.37
C LEU A 402 -2.45 -15.77 -14.16
N CYS A 403 -3.08 -14.80 -13.48
CA CYS A 403 -3.67 -13.64 -14.13
C CYS A 403 -2.61 -12.80 -14.87
N GLY A 404 -1.50 -12.48 -14.20
CA GLY A 404 -0.42 -11.70 -14.81
C GLY A 404 0.27 -12.39 -15.99
N GLY A 405 0.50 -13.71 -15.89
CA GLY A 405 1.08 -14.50 -16.98
C GLY A 405 0.17 -14.58 -18.19
N VAL A 406 -1.13 -14.78 -17.98
CA VAL A 406 -2.12 -14.83 -19.07
C VAL A 406 -2.30 -13.47 -19.75
N MET A 407 -2.27 -12.36 -18.99
CA MET A 407 -2.28 -11.02 -19.57
C MET A 407 -1.14 -10.82 -20.57
N LEU A 408 0.10 -11.09 -20.13
CA LEU A 408 1.29 -10.98 -20.96
C LEU A 408 1.26 -11.93 -22.16
N ALA A 409 0.66 -13.10 -22.01
CA ALA A 409 0.56 -14.08 -23.09
C ALA A 409 -0.50 -13.72 -24.15
N ILE A 410 -1.59 -13.05 -23.75
CA ILE A 410 -2.65 -12.59 -24.67
C ILE A 410 -2.18 -11.40 -25.50
N ASP A 411 -1.81 -10.31 -24.82
CA ASP A 411 -1.45 -9.04 -25.48
C ASP A 411 -0.51 -8.23 -24.57
N PRO A 412 0.81 -8.31 -24.80
CA PRO A 412 1.80 -7.55 -24.04
C PRO A 412 1.60 -6.03 -24.13
N ALA A 413 1.14 -5.52 -25.28
CA ALA A 413 0.99 -4.09 -25.50
C ALA A 413 -0.22 -3.54 -24.73
N ALA A 414 -1.39 -4.19 -24.85
CA ALA A 414 -2.55 -3.83 -24.04
C ALA A 414 -2.30 -4.01 -22.55
N THR A 415 -1.51 -5.03 -22.16
CA THR A 415 -1.07 -5.23 -20.77
C THR A 415 -0.25 -4.05 -20.26
N ALA A 416 0.76 -3.61 -21.02
CA ALA A 416 1.58 -2.46 -20.66
C ALA A 416 0.75 -1.19 -20.49
N VAL A 417 -0.20 -0.93 -21.41
CA VAL A 417 -1.13 0.21 -21.32
C VAL A 417 -2.00 0.11 -20.07
N ALA A 418 -2.60 -1.05 -19.80
CA ALA A 418 -3.49 -1.24 -18.66
C ALA A 418 -2.76 -1.07 -17.32
N VAL A 419 -1.53 -1.61 -17.21
CA VAL A 419 -0.66 -1.47 -16.04
C VAL A 419 -0.21 -0.01 -15.87
N ALA A 420 0.14 0.68 -16.95
CA ALA A 420 0.53 2.09 -16.91
C ALA A 420 -0.63 2.98 -16.43
N LEU A 421 -1.85 2.74 -16.91
CA LEU A 421 -3.06 3.46 -16.46
C LEU A 421 -3.36 3.19 -14.98
N LEU A 422 -3.22 1.94 -14.53
CA LEU A 422 -3.38 1.60 -13.11
C LEU A 422 -2.32 2.31 -12.25
N PHE A 423 -1.05 2.30 -12.68
CA PHE A 423 0.04 2.95 -11.99
C PHE A 423 -0.15 4.47 -11.91
N ALA A 424 -0.56 5.11 -13.01
CA ALA A 424 -0.88 6.53 -13.04
C ALA A 424 -2.02 6.88 -12.06
N GLY A 425 -3.10 6.09 -12.05
CA GLY A 425 -4.19 6.24 -11.09
C GLY A 425 -3.75 6.04 -9.64
N TYR A 426 -2.88 5.05 -9.39
CA TYR A 426 -2.31 4.80 -8.07
C TYR A 426 -1.47 5.99 -7.59
N GLN A 427 -0.58 6.52 -8.43
CA GLN A 427 0.27 7.67 -8.09
C GLN A 427 -0.56 8.92 -7.85
N TYR A 428 -1.57 9.18 -8.68
CA TYR A 428 -2.50 10.29 -8.47
C TYR A 428 -3.18 10.19 -7.10
N LEU A 429 -3.70 9.00 -6.74
CA LEU A 429 -4.36 8.81 -5.45
C LEU A 429 -3.38 8.84 -4.28
N ARG A 430 -2.13 8.38 -4.46
CA ARG A 430 -1.09 8.49 -3.42
C ARG A 430 -0.83 9.94 -3.03
N TRP A 431 -0.91 10.88 -3.97
CA TRP A 431 -0.68 12.31 -3.70
C TRP A 431 -1.94 13.06 -3.27
N THR A 432 -3.11 12.65 -3.76
CA THR A 432 -4.37 13.41 -3.57
C THR A 432 -5.27 12.84 -2.49
N ALA A 433 -5.19 11.54 -2.19
CA ALA A 433 -6.08 10.90 -1.24
C ALA A 433 -5.71 11.29 0.19
N VAL A 434 -6.64 11.97 0.86
CA VAL A 434 -6.55 12.22 2.30
C VAL A 434 -6.63 10.86 3.03
N PRO A 435 -5.78 10.59 4.04
CA PRO A 435 -5.87 9.37 4.84
C PRO A 435 -7.27 9.21 5.42
N THR A 436 -8.11 8.40 4.78
CA THR A 436 -9.45 8.14 5.29
C THR A 436 -9.34 7.28 6.55
N ARG A 437 -10.27 7.47 7.50
CA ARG A 437 -10.32 6.91 8.86
C ARG A 437 -10.23 5.36 8.99
N TRP A 438 -10.03 4.62 7.92
CA TRP A 438 -10.12 3.16 7.88
C TRP A 438 -8.75 2.48 8.02
N ARG A 439 -8.67 1.41 8.82
CA ARG A 439 -7.43 0.65 9.07
C ARG A 439 -7.06 -0.20 7.84
N ASP A 440 -6.00 0.19 7.16
CA ASP A 440 -5.38 -0.58 6.07
C ASP A 440 -4.63 -1.82 6.62
N SER A 441 -4.64 -2.92 5.86
CA SER A 441 -3.91 -4.16 6.16
C SER A 441 -2.38 -3.96 6.12
N ARG A 442 -1.90 -2.95 5.38
CA ARG A 442 -0.49 -2.56 5.32
C ARG A 442 0.12 -2.32 6.70
N ARG A 443 -0.65 -1.76 7.64
CA ARG A 443 -0.17 -1.53 9.01
C ARG A 443 0.13 -2.85 9.72
N ALA A 444 -0.72 -3.87 9.56
CA ALA A 444 -0.51 -5.16 10.19
C ALA A 444 0.73 -5.87 9.59
N TYR A 445 0.90 -5.78 8.27
CA TYR A 445 2.08 -6.31 7.58
C TYR A 445 3.38 -5.63 8.06
N ARG A 446 3.43 -4.29 8.05
CA ARG A 446 4.60 -3.54 8.57
C ARG A 446 4.87 -3.80 10.04
N TYR A 447 3.81 -3.89 10.86
CA TYR A 447 3.97 -4.22 12.28
C TYR A 447 4.63 -5.59 12.48
N ARG A 448 4.23 -6.59 11.68
CA ARG A 448 4.87 -7.90 11.71
C ARG A 448 6.34 -7.82 11.27
N GLN A 449 6.65 -7.09 10.19
CA GLN A 449 8.04 -6.87 9.75
C GLN A 449 8.90 -6.25 10.86
N VAL A 450 8.41 -5.19 11.53
CA VAL A 450 9.13 -4.57 12.65
C VAL A 450 9.33 -5.54 13.80
N LYS A 451 8.28 -6.29 14.18
CA LYS A 451 8.34 -7.24 15.29
C LYS A 451 9.26 -8.44 14.98
N ASP A 452 9.26 -8.95 13.76
CA ASP A 452 10.17 -10.02 13.34
C ASP A 452 11.61 -9.49 13.25
N GLY A 453 11.84 -8.28 12.71
CA GLY A 453 13.16 -7.64 12.70
C GLY A 453 13.74 -7.36 14.08
N ILE A 454 12.93 -6.88 15.04
CA ILE A 454 13.37 -6.72 16.45
C ILE A 454 13.78 -8.07 17.05
N ARG A 455 13.05 -9.15 16.73
CA ARG A 455 13.39 -10.48 17.22
C ARG A 455 14.72 -10.96 16.64
N GLU A 456 14.94 -10.78 15.35
CA GLU A 456 16.19 -11.13 14.67
C GLU A 456 17.37 -10.34 15.27
N LEU A 457 17.21 -9.05 15.56
CA LEU A 457 18.23 -8.22 16.22
C LEU A 457 18.59 -8.72 17.64
N VAL A 458 17.64 -9.28 18.38
CA VAL A 458 17.91 -9.83 19.73
C VAL A 458 18.72 -11.14 19.66
N GLU A 459 18.61 -11.88 18.56
CA GLU A 459 19.34 -13.14 18.36
C GLU A 459 20.80 -12.91 17.88
N GLN A 460 21.14 -11.69 17.42
CA GLN A 460 22.48 -11.31 16.98
C GLN A 460 23.30 -10.68 18.13
N PRO A 461 24.60 -10.98 18.26
CA PRO A 461 25.45 -10.34 19.27
C PRO A 461 25.70 -8.87 18.91
N GLU A 462 25.63 -7.99 19.90
CA GLU A 462 25.97 -6.57 19.72
C GLU A 462 27.49 -6.41 19.53
N SER A 463 27.90 -5.81 18.42
CA SER A 463 29.29 -5.43 18.15
C SER A 463 29.53 -3.96 18.52
N PRO A 464 30.65 -3.61 19.18
CA PRO A 464 31.02 -2.21 19.41
C PRO A 464 31.19 -1.38 18.13
N VAL A 465 31.41 -2.04 16.98
CA VAL A 465 31.57 -1.38 15.67
C VAL A 465 30.22 -0.98 15.07
N ASP A 466 29.13 -1.66 15.45
CA ASP A 466 27.77 -1.40 14.98
C ASP A 466 27.02 -0.37 15.85
N TRP A 467 27.76 0.41 16.65
CA TRP A 467 27.16 1.39 17.54
C TRP A 467 26.38 2.44 16.73
N GLN A 468 25.13 2.66 17.12
CA GLN A 468 24.27 3.70 16.55
C GLN A 468 23.65 4.53 17.69
N PRO A 469 23.46 5.84 17.51
CA PRO A 469 22.90 6.68 18.56
C PRO A 469 21.41 6.37 18.79
N GLN A 470 21.06 6.00 20.02
CA GLN A 470 19.69 5.75 20.47
C GLN A 470 19.36 6.83 21.51
N ILE A 471 18.87 7.98 21.02
CA ILE A 471 18.81 9.23 21.75
C ILE A 471 17.45 9.40 22.45
N LEU A 472 17.47 9.50 23.78
CA LEU A 472 16.39 10.04 24.60
C LEU A 472 16.59 11.54 24.79
N LEU A 473 15.84 12.34 24.04
CA LEU A 473 15.93 13.79 24.04
C LEU A 473 14.90 14.40 25.01
N PHE A 474 15.33 14.92 26.15
CA PHE A 474 14.44 15.60 27.09
C PHE A 474 14.18 17.04 26.64
N THR A 475 12.92 17.34 26.32
CA THR A 475 12.47 18.65 25.87
C THR A 475 11.48 19.23 26.88
N ASP A 476 11.77 20.42 27.42
CA ASP A 476 10.94 21.05 28.45
C ASP A 476 10.13 22.23 27.87
N THR A 477 10.77 23.08 27.05
CA THR A 477 10.18 24.32 26.53
C THR A 477 9.93 24.28 25.01
N PRO A 478 8.75 24.68 24.50
CA PRO A 478 8.47 24.77 23.07
C PRO A 478 9.45 25.69 22.31
N GLU A 479 9.94 26.75 22.95
CA GLU A 479 10.79 27.78 22.33
C GLU A 479 12.20 27.29 21.94
N ARG A 480 12.72 26.27 22.65
CA ARG A 480 14.03 25.66 22.36
C ARG A 480 13.93 24.30 21.69
N ARG A 481 12.75 23.70 21.72
CA ARG A 481 12.51 22.33 21.25
C ARG A 481 12.94 22.13 19.79
N SER A 482 12.62 23.06 18.89
CA SER A 482 12.98 22.94 17.47
C SER A 482 14.49 22.86 17.26
N ARG A 483 15.27 23.69 17.96
CA ARG A 483 16.75 23.71 17.90
C ARG A 483 17.37 22.42 18.42
N VAL A 484 16.88 21.96 19.56
CA VAL A 484 17.37 20.76 20.24
C VAL A 484 17.01 19.50 19.46
N LEU A 485 15.84 19.47 18.82
CA LEU A 485 15.43 18.41 17.89
C LEU A 485 16.30 18.39 16.64
N ALA A 486 16.59 19.55 16.04
CA ALA A 486 17.47 19.65 14.89
C ALA A 486 18.89 19.16 15.21
N LEU A 487 19.47 19.60 16.33
CA LEU A 487 20.77 19.12 16.81
C LEU A 487 20.77 17.60 17.05
N ALA A 488 19.73 17.07 17.72
CA ALA A 488 19.59 15.63 17.93
C ALA A 488 19.48 14.84 16.62
N SER A 489 18.80 15.41 15.60
CA SER A 489 18.71 14.83 14.26
C SER A 489 20.03 14.89 13.51
N TRP A 490 20.84 15.93 13.69
CA TRP A 490 22.17 16.02 13.10
C TRP A 490 23.08 14.94 13.66
N ILE A 491 23.20 14.86 14.99
CA ILE A 491 24.09 13.86 15.62
C ILE A 491 23.59 12.41 15.46
N SER A 492 22.33 12.19 15.06
CA SER A 492 21.82 10.84 14.77
C SER A 492 22.21 10.33 13.38
N GLY A 493 22.59 11.23 12.47
CA GLY A 493 23.03 10.92 11.10
C GLY A 493 22.04 10.16 10.25
N GLY A 494 20.74 10.16 10.60
CA GLY A 494 19.68 9.40 9.93
C GLY A 494 19.74 7.88 10.13
N THR A 495 20.64 7.39 10.99
CA THR A 495 20.79 5.94 11.27
C THR A 495 20.24 5.54 12.64
N GLY A 496 20.27 6.45 13.60
CA GLY A 496 19.84 6.23 14.98
C GLY A 496 18.37 6.55 15.26
N PHE A 497 17.85 6.11 16.41
CA PHE A 497 16.51 6.51 16.85
C PHE A 497 16.60 7.75 17.74
N VAL A 498 15.78 8.76 17.45
CA VAL A 498 15.60 9.92 18.33
C VAL A 498 14.20 9.86 18.94
N THR A 499 14.10 9.93 20.26
CA THR A 499 12.81 10.09 20.96
C THR A 499 12.76 11.40 21.70
N ALA A 500 11.85 12.27 21.27
CA ALA A 500 11.52 13.52 21.94
C ALA A 500 10.64 13.21 23.16
N VAL A 501 11.19 13.38 24.35
CA VAL A 501 10.52 13.15 25.63
C VAL A 501 10.03 14.47 26.21
N GLN A 502 8.76 14.51 26.61
CA GLN A 502 8.21 15.57 27.45
C GLN A 502 7.68 14.97 28.75
N LEU A 503 8.14 15.50 29.87
CA LEU A 503 7.70 15.10 31.21
C LEU A 503 6.70 16.12 31.75
N ILE A 504 5.55 15.65 32.25
CA ILE A 504 4.50 16.51 32.77
C ILE A 504 4.14 16.07 34.19
N GLU A 505 4.13 17.00 35.13
CA GLU A 505 3.77 16.70 36.52
C GLU A 505 2.25 16.48 36.65
N GLY A 506 1.87 15.35 37.24
CA GLY A 506 0.47 15.02 37.50
C GLY A 506 0.18 13.55 37.71
N ASP A 507 -1.07 13.25 38.07
CA ASP A 507 -1.54 11.88 38.22
C ASP A 507 -1.90 11.26 36.85
N SER A 508 -1.11 10.28 36.42
CA SER A 508 -1.27 9.56 35.15
C SER A 508 -2.50 8.66 35.10
N ALA A 509 -3.04 8.22 36.25
CA ALA A 509 -4.25 7.40 36.31
C ALA A 509 -5.53 8.24 36.16
N SER A 510 -5.46 9.52 36.54
CA SER A 510 -6.59 10.44 36.43
C SER A 510 -7.05 10.66 34.98
N ALA A 511 -8.34 10.95 34.79
CA ALA A 511 -8.87 11.29 33.47
C ALA A 511 -8.24 12.57 32.90
N SER A 512 -7.97 13.56 33.76
CA SER A 512 -7.33 14.82 33.37
C SER A 512 -5.86 14.64 33.02
N GLY A 513 -5.13 13.76 33.70
CA GLY A 513 -3.75 13.39 33.36
C GLY A 513 -3.65 12.70 32.01
N ARG A 514 -4.51 11.70 31.74
CA ARG A 514 -4.55 11.02 30.43
C ARG A 514 -4.97 11.95 29.28
N ALA A 515 -5.86 12.92 29.55
CA ALA A 515 -6.21 13.94 28.57
C ALA A 515 -5.02 14.84 28.24
N ARG A 516 -4.33 15.37 29.27
CA ARG A 516 -3.11 16.18 29.12
C ARG A 516 -2.00 15.44 28.39
N GLN A 517 -1.78 14.15 28.70
CA GLN A 517 -0.80 13.32 28.00
C GLN A 517 -1.10 13.25 26.49
N ARG A 518 -2.35 12.94 26.12
CA ARG A 518 -2.76 12.80 24.72
C ARG A 518 -2.70 14.11 23.95
N GLU A 519 -3.04 15.22 24.60
CA GLU A 519 -2.99 16.55 24.02
C GLU A 519 -1.54 16.97 23.74
N ALA A 520 -0.67 16.87 24.75
CA ALA A 520 0.75 17.17 24.59
C ALA A 520 1.43 16.25 23.56
N GLU A 521 1.09 14.95 23.53
CA GLU A 521 1.65 14.03 22.52
C GLU A 521 1.16 14.33 21.10
N GLN A 522 -0.07 14.83 20.95
CA GLN A 522 -0.59 15.29 19.66
C GLN A 522 0.10 16.58 19.21
N GLN A 523 0.34 17.51 20.13
CA GLN A 523 1.08 18.73 19.86
C GLN A 523 2.52 18.42 19.44
N LEU A 524 3.24 17.60 20.21
CA LEU A 524 4.60 17.19 19.90
C LEU A 524 4.67 16.46 18.54
N ARG A 525 3.69 15.60 18.23
CA ARG A 525 3.55 14.98 16.90
C ARG A 525 3.35 16.00 15.77
N ALA A 526 2.62 17.08 16.02
CA ALA A 526 2.37 18.10 15.02
C ALA A 526 3.64 18.91 14.74
N GLU A 527 4.38 19.28 15.78
CA GLU A 527 5.66 19.99 15.70
C GLU A 527 6.70 19.16 14.93
N LEU A 528 6.89 17.88 15.28
CA LEU A 528 7.80 16.98 14.56
C LEU A 528 7.48 16.86 13.07
N ARG A 529 6.19 16.88 12.71
CA ARG A 529 5.77 16.83 11.30
C ARG A 529 5.94 18.14 10.57
N ALA A 530 5.77 19.27 11.25
CA ALA A 530 5.91 20.60 10.66
C ALA A 530 7.36 20.84 10.20
N ASP A 531 8.32 20.44 11.03
CA ASP A 531 9.75 20.63 10.78
C ASP A 531 10.41 19.42 10.09
N ALA A 532 9.62 18.43 9.65
CA ALA A 532 10.08 17.18 9.02
C ALA A 532 11.16 16.43 9.82
N MET A 533 11.08 16.47 11.15
CA MET A 533 12.05 15.88 12.07
C MET A 533 11.85 14.37 12.19
N ASP A 534 12.93 13.59 12.00
CA ASP A 534 12.91 12.13 12.15
C ASP A 534 13.05 11.72 13.63
N ALA A 535 11.97 11.92 14.40
CA ALA A 535 11.93 11.56 15.81
C ALA A 535 10.57 11.00 16.25
N PHE A 536 10.60 10.22 17.34
CA PHE A 536 9.43 9.64 17.98
C PHE A 536 8.97 10.52 19.16
N PRO A 537 7.69 10.90 19.24
CA PRO A 537 7.18 11.65 20.37
C PRO A 537 6.81 10.71 21.53
N LEU A 538 7.26 11.06 22.74
CA LEU A 538 6.93 10.38 23.98
C LEU A 538 6.57 11.39 25.07
N VAL A 539 5.32 11.37 25.54
CA VAL A 539 4.88 12.19 26.67
C VAL A 539 4.59 11.31 27.86
N VAL A 540 5.20 11.62 29.00
CA VAL A 540 4.99 10.91 30.26
C VAL A 540 4.43 11.86 31.30
N VAL A 541 3.27 11.50 31.86
CA VAL A 541 2.69 12.19 33.01
C VAL A 541 3.06 11.41 34.26
N ALA A 542 3.59 12.07 35.29
CA ALA A 542 3.96 11.42 36.54
C ALA A 542 3.94 12.40 37.72
N PRO A 543 3.69 11.92 38.96
CA PRO A 543 3.70 12.77 40.15
C PRO A 543 5.12 13.21 40.54
N ASP A 544 6.15 12.41 40.23
CA ASP A 544 7.55 12.74 40.46
C ASP A 544 8.34 12.57 39.16
N LEU A 545 8.75 13.69 38.58
CA LEU A 545 9.52 13.73 37.33
C LEU A 545 10.91 13.09 37.47
N SER A 546 11.49 13.09 38.67
CA SER A 546 12.80 12.49 38.97
C SER A 546 12.75 10.96 38.97
N GLN A 547 11.61 10.39 39.36
CA GLN A 547 11.36 8.94 39.26
C GLN A 547 10.98 8.56 37.84
N ALA A 548 10.14 9.37 37.18
CA ALA A 548 9.73 9.13 35.81
C ALA A 548 10.92 9.11 34.83
N SER A 549 11.82 10.09 34.94
CA SER A 549 13.06 10.11 34.16
C SER A 549 13.92 8.87 34.41
N MET A 550 14.09 8.45 35.67
CA MET A 550 14.85 7.25 36.00
C MET A 550 14.23 5.97 35.41
N THR A 551 12.91 5.83 35.49
CA THR A 551 12.20 4.70 34.87
C THR A 551 12.39 4.71 33.36
N LEU A 552 12.34 5.88 32.71
CA LEU A 552 12.56 5.99 31.27
C LEU A 552 13.98 5.59 30.86
N LEU A 553 15.01 6.05 31.58
CA LEU A 553 16.40 5.70 31.29
C LEU A 553 16.62 4.18 31.28
N GLN A 554 15.92 3.44 32.13
CA GLN A 554 16.08 1.99 32.28
C GLN A 554 15.17 1.15 31.37
N SER A 555 14.05 1.71 30.90
CA SER A 555 12.97 0.91 30.27
C SER A 555 12.54 1.39 28.89
N TRP A 556 13.10 2.48 28.39
CA TRP A 556 12.79 2.92 27.03
C TRP A 556 13.37 1.95 25.99
N GLY A 557 12.56 1.67 24.97
CA GLY A 557 12.92 0.80 23.86
C GLY A 557 12.24 -0.57 23.90
N VAL A 558 12.64 -1.47 22.99
CA VAL A 558 12.11 -2.83 22.86
C VAL A 558 13.22 -3.77 22.36
N GLY A 559 13.46 -4.87 23.08
CA GLY A 559 14.50 -5.84 22.71
C GLY A 559 15.91 -5.29 22.96
N SER A 560 16.77 -5.35 21.95
CA SER A 560 18.11 -4.75 21.92
C SER A 560 18.09 -3.25 21.59
N ILE A 561 17.01 -2.72 21.02
CA ILE A 561 16.86 -1.27 20.80
C ILE A 561 16.56 -0.61 22.15
N ARG A 562 17.58 0.00 22.76
CA ARG A 562 17.50 0.68 24.06
C ARG A 562 18.21 2.03 23.99
N ALA A 563 17.87 2.93 24.91
CA ALA A 563 18.50 4.23 24.98
C ALA A 563 19.97 4.06 25.41
N ASN A 564 20.89 4.53 24.57
CA ASN A 564 22.32 4.56 24.89
C ASN A 564 22.84 6.00 25.03
N THR A 565 22.04 7.00 24.66
CA THR A 565 22.40 8.41 24.69
C THR A 565 21.24 9.21 25.26
N VAL A 566 21.52 10.06 26.24
CA VAL A 566 20.58 10.99 26.86
C VAL A 566 20.98 12.39 26.44
N ALA A 567 20.06 13.10 25.79
CA ALA A 567 20.32 14.42 25.26
C ALA A 567 19.37 15.46 25.87
N LEU A 568 19.90 16.62 26.25
CA LEU A 568 19.11 17.71 26.84
C LEU A 568 19.64 19.07 26.39
N ASN A 569 18.82 20.11 26.58
CA ASN A 569 19.30 21.48 26.45
C ASN A 569 20.10 21.90 27.69
N TRP A 570 21.08 22.77 27.49
CA TRP A 570 21.74 23.52 28.54
C TRP A 570 20.72 24.31 29.36
N LEU A 571 20.84 24.23 30.69
CA LEU A 571 19.98 24.96 31.61
C LEU A 571 20.65 26.30 31.97
N GLU A 572 20.23 27.38 31.32
CA GLU A 572 20.71 28.72 31.63
C GLU A 572 20.43 29.09 33.10
N HIS A 573 21.50 29.32 33.87
CA HIS A 573 21.40 29.72 35.26
C HIS A 573 20.99 31.19 35.35
N HIS A 574 19.89 31.48 36.05
CA HIS A 574 19.49 32.84 36.44
C HIS A 574 19.53 32.97 37.97
N GLY A 575 20.72 33.07 38.57
CA GLY A 575 20.91 33.44 39.99
C GLY A 575 21.91 32.60 40.77
N GLU A 576 22.47 33.17 41.85
CA GLU A 576 23.41 32.48 42.76
C GLU A 576 22.67 31.52 43.70
N GLY A 577 22.82 30.21 43.47
CA GLY A 577 22.34 29.14 44.36
C GLY A 577 21.83 27.90 43.63
N ALA A 578 22.04 26.71 44.20
CA ALA A 578 21.56 25.45 43.64
C ALA A 578 20.02 25.36 43.73
N SER A 579 19.32 25.82 42.69
CA SER A 579 17.87 25.71 42.60
C SER A 579 17.43 24.24 42.49
N ALA A 580 16.21 23.91 42.95
CA ALA A 580 15.67 22.54 42.84
C ALA A 580 15.63 22.00 41.40
N PRO A 581 15.37 22.80 40.34
CA PRO A 581 15.56 22.40 38.94
C PRO A 581 17.01 22.04 38.58
N SER A 582 17.99 22.86 38.96
CA SER A 582 19.41 22.61 38.65
C SER A 582 19.92 21.31 39.28
N LEU A 583 19.51 21.03 40.51
CA LEU A 583 19.82 19.76 41.19
C LEU A 583 19.17 18.56 40.50
N ARG A 584 17.94 18.69 39.99
CA ARG A 584 17.28 17.63 39.24
C ARG A 584 17.99 17.35 37.92
N TYR A 585 18.40 18.41 37.22
CA TYR A 585 19.16 18.34 35.97
C TYR A 585 20.50 17.60 36.17
N ALA A 586 21.34 18.04 37.10
CA ALA A 586 22.64 17.41 37.35
C ALA A 586 22.51 15.94 37.79
N ARG A 587 21.50 15.62 38.61
CA ARG A 587 21.19 14.23 39.01
C ARG A 587 20.80 13.36 37.82
N LEU A 588 20.06 13.89 36.86
CA LEU A 588 19.67 13.14 35.66
C LEU A 588 20.91 12.77 34.84
N LEU A 589 21.82 13.72 34.61
CA LEU A 589 23.07 13.45 33.90
C LEU A 589 23.93 12.42 34.63
N GLN A 590 24.12 12.60 35.93
CA GLN A 590 24.91 11.66 36.73
C GLN A 590 24.31 10.25 36.72
N ARG A 591 22.98 10.13 36.74
CA ARG A 591 22.30 8.84 36.68
C ARG A 591 22.43 8.17 35.32
N ALA A 592 22.33 8.93 34.22
CA ALA A 592 22.54 8.42 32.87
C ALA A 592 23.96 7.83 32.72
N ILE A 593 25.00 8.57 33.12
CA ILE A 593 26.39 8.08 33.07
C ILE A 593 26.56 6.80 33.90
N ARG A 594 25.94 6.72 35.09
CA ARG A 594 25.98 5.51 35.95
C ARG A 594 25.19 4.32 35.40
N LEU A 595 24.35 4.53 34.40
CA LEU A 595 23.61 3.49 33.69
C LEU A 595 24.31 3.13 32.36
N ASP A 596 25.58 3.50 32.21
CA ASP A 596 26.40 3.32 31.01
C ASP A 596 25.82 4.03 29.77
N GLN A 597 25.00 5.06 29.98
CA GLN A 597 24.44 5.88 28.91
C GLN A 597 25.30 7.12 28.69
N ASN A 598 25.54 7.43 27.43
CA ASN A 598 26.18 8.66 27.01
C ASN A 598 25.29 9.85 27.34
N VAL A 599 25.91 10.99 27.64
CA VAL A 599 25.21 12.25 27.89
C VAL A 599 25.66 13.30 26.89
N VAL A 600 24.67 13.94 26.27
CA VAL A 600 24.88 15.07 25.36
C VAL A 600 24.09 16.26 25.89
N VAL A 601 24.76 17.40 26.03
CA VAL A 601 24.10 18.65 26.43
C VAL A 601 24.31 19.69 25.33
N PHE A 602 23.20 20.21 24.81
CA PHE A 602 23.20 21.21 23.76
C PHE A 602 23.10 22.61 24.34
N ASP A 603 24.12 23.43 24.12
CA ASP A 603 24.02 24.87 24.30
C ASP A 603 23.76 25.53 22.95
N ALA A 604 22.53 26.02 22.80
CA ALA A 604 22.02 26.51 21.52
C ALA A 604 21.23 27.81 21.73
N ALA A 605 21.91 28.88 22.14
CA ALA A 605 21.30 30.19 22.30
C ALA A 605 20.73 30.70 20.95
N GLU A 606 19.74 31.58 21.02
CA GLU A 606 19.00 32.02 19.81
C GLU A 606 19.91 32.80 18.86
N THR A 607 20.83 33.58 19.43
CA THR A 607 21.85 34.34 18.71
C THR A 607 22.75 33.45 17.87
N ASP A 608 23.21 32.33 18.41
CA ASP A 608 24.12 31.42 17.72
C ASP A 608 23.39 30.59 16.68
N TRP A 609 22.13 30.28 16.94
CA TRP A 609 21.26 29.63 15.95
C TRP A 609 21.04 30.51 14.71
N VAL A 610 20.79 31.81 14.91
CA VAL A 610 20.65 32.77 13.81
C VAL A 610 21.96 32.90 13.04
N ARG A 611 23.11 32.98 13.74
CA ARG A 611 24.43 33.02 13.11
C ARG A 611 24.67 31.79 12.24
N LEU A 612 24.38 30.58 12.74
CA LEU A 612 24.51 29.34 11.96
C LEU A 612 23.64 29.34 10.70
N ALA A 613 22.41 29.87 10.79
CA ALA A 613 21.49 29.95 9.66
C ALA A 613 22.00 30.89 8.55
N GLU A 614 22.81 31.89 8.89
CA GLU A 614 23.47 32.79 7.94
C GLU A 614 24.74 32.19 7.32
N THR A 615 25.40 31.24 8.00
CA THR A 615 26.58 30.54 7.49
C THR A 615 26.20 29.54 6.40
N LYS A 616 26.81 29.70 5.22
CA LYS A 616 26.60 28.78 4.09
C LYS A 616 27.13 27.39 4.41
N PRO A 617 26.52 26.30 3.90
CA PRO A 617 26.93 24.93 4.22
C PRO A 617 28.43 24.63 4.04
N HIS A 618 29.04 25.06 2.93
CA HIS A 618 30.48 24.85 2.66
C HIS A 618 31.43 25.67 3.55
N ASP A 619 30.92 26.73 4.20
CA ASP A 619 31.70 27.55 5.14
C ASP A 619 31.57 27.01 6.57
N ARG A 620 30.79 25.93 6.79
CA ARG A 620 30.57 25.37 8.13
C ARG A 620 31.78 24.56 8.57
N ARG A 621 32.21 24.81 9.82
CA ARG A 621 33.30 24.09 10.48
C ARG A 621 32.81 23.48 11.78
N ILE A 622 33.12 22.20 11.98
CA ILE A 622 32.85 21.47 13.21
C ILE A 622 34.18 21.30 13.95
N ASP A 623 34.31 21.91 15.12
CA ASP A 623 35.49 21.74 15.97
C ASP A 623 35.23 20.63 17.00
N VAL A 624 36.16 19.67 17.13
CA VAL A 624 36.09 18.57 18.10
C VAL A 624 37.33 18.62 19.00
N TRP A 625 37.13 18.81 20.30
CA TRP A 625 38.22 18.80 21.27
C TRP A 625 38.56 17.37 21.73
N TRP A 626 39.85 17.00 21.61
CA TRP A 626 40.31 15.63 21.77
C TRP A 626 41.28 15.45 22.93
N PHE A 627 40.89 14.67 23.94
CA PHE A 627 41.65 14.37 25.17
C PHE A 627 42.01 12.88 25.32
N GLU A 628 42.01 12.12 24.23
CA GLU A 628 42.28 10.67 24.20
C GLU A 628 41.35 9.79 25.06
N ASP A 629 40.20 10.32 25.47
CA ASP A 629 39.18 9.59 26.25
C ASP A 629 37.98 9.11 25.39
N ASP A 630 37.09 8.33 26.00
CA ASP A 630 35.88 7.82 25.33
C ASP A 630 34.92 8.95 24.93
N SER A 631 34.87 10.05 25.69
CA SER A 631 34.07 11.23 25.39
C SER A 631 34.53 11.93 24.11
N SER A 632 35.85 12.03 23.88
CA SER A 632 36.43 12.57 22.65
C SER A 632 36.13 11.68 21.44
N ARG A 633 36.18 10.36 21.63
CA ARG A 633 35.82 9.39 20.58
C ARG A 633 34.35 9.50 20.20
N LEU A 634 33.46 9.59 21.21
CA LEU A 634 32.04 9.81 20.99
C LEU A 634 31.78 11.13 20.27
N ALA A 635 32.42 12.22 20.73
CA ALA A 635 32.30 13.54 20.13
C ALA A 635 32.66 13.51 18.64
N LEU A 636 33.77 12.87 18.28
CA LEU A 636 34.18 12.71 16.89
C LEU A 636 33.18 11.87 16.08
N LEU A 637 32.68 10.78 16.64
CA LEU A 637 31.69 9.92 15.98
C LEU A 637 30.38 10.69 15.72
N LEU A 638 29.89 11.46 16.69
CA LEU A 638 28.69 12.29 16.55
C LEU A 638 28.90 13.41 15.52
N ALA A 639 30.08 14.05 15.52
CA ALA A 639 30.45 15.05 14.52
C ALA A 639 30.48 14.47 13.09
N TYR A 640 30.99 13.23 12.94
CA TYR A 640 30.96 12.53 11.67
C TYR A 640 29.55 12.08 11.24
N LEU A 641 28.70 11.64 12.16
CA LEU A 641 27.30 11.34 11.84
C LEU A 641 26.56 12.59 11.38
N MET A 642 26.90 13.73 11.96
CA MET A 642 26.35 15.03 11.58
C MET A 642 26.66 15.42 10.14
N THR A 643 27.83 15.10 9.59
CA THR A 643 28.13 15.36 8.16
C THR A 643 27.33 14.48 7.19
N ARG A 644 26.57 13.49 7.68
CA ARG A 644 25.65 12.71 6.84
C ARG A 644 24.27 13.36 6.68
N THR A 645 24.06 14.52 7.29
CA THR A 645 22.78 15.23 7.25
C THR A 645 22.82 16.42 6.30
N ASP A 646 21.69 16.71 5.66
CA ASP A 646 21.57 17.81 4.69
C ASP A 646 22.01 19.15 5.32
N GLY A 647 22.97 19.82 4.68
CA GLY A 647 23.52 21.10 5.13
C GLY A 647 24.80 20.97 5.98
N TRP A 648 25.27 19.76 6.27
CA TRP A 648 26.55 19.48 6.93
C TRP A 648 27.47 18.57 6.11
N ASP A 649 27.03 18.17 4.92
CA ASP A 649 27.72 17.32 3.96
C ASP A 649 29.06 17.88 3.49
N ASP A 650 29.14 19.20 3.31
CA ASP A 650 30.38 19.90 2.95
C ASP A 650 31.16 20.42 4.18
N ALA A 651 30.72 20.14 5.41
CA ALA A 651 31.30 20.72 6.61
C ALA A 651 32.67 20.09 6.94
N ALA A 652 33.66 20.94 7.22
CA ALA A 652 34.99 20.48 7.61
C ALA A 652 35.04 20.13 9.10
N ILE A 653 35.53 18.93 9.45
CA ILE A 653 35.78 18.53 10.83
C ILE A 653 37.24 18.83 11.20
N ARG A 654 37.42 19.65 12.24
CA ARG A 654 38.73 20.00 12.79
C ARG A 654 38.87 19.46 14.21
N VAL A 655 39.88 18.62 14.42
CA VAL A 655 40.18 18.00 15.71
C VAL A 655 41.28 18.78 16.41
N LEU A 656 40.97 19.35 17.57
CA LEU A 656 41.89 20.15 18.38
C LEU A 656 42.44 19.29 19.53
N ALA A 657 43.73 19.01 19.52
CA ALA A 657 44.38 18.10 20.47
C ALA A 657 45.33 18.87 21.41
N PRO A 658 45.02 19.00 22.72
CA PRO A 658 45.93 19.56 23.71
C PRO A 658 47.25 18.81 23.77
N ALA A 659 48.37 19.51 23.61
CA ALA A 659 49.69 18.90 23.70
C ALA A 659 50.75 19.91 24.17
N ALA A 660 51.83 19.39 24.76
CA ALA A 660 52.99 20.21 25.09
C ALA A 660 53.66 20.77 23.81
N ALA A 661 54.19 21.99 23.87
CA ALA A 661 54.69 22.71 22.70
C ALA A 661 55.86 22.00 21.98
N ASP A 662 56.62 21.18 22.70
CA ASP A 662 57.78 20.42 22.21
C ASP A 662 57.40 19.12 21.49
N VAL A 663 56.22 18.55 21.75
CA VAL A 663 55.79 17.25 21.18
C VAL A 663 54.49 17.36 20.37
N GLY A 664 53.79 18.51 20.41
CA GLY A 664 52.45 18.66 19.83
C GLY A 664 52.32 18.28 18.36
N GLN A 665 53.30 18.62 17.52
CA GLN A 665 53.25 18.27 16.10
C GLN A 665 53.35 16.76 15.84
N LYS A 666 54.08 16.03 16.68
CA LYS A 666 54.16 14.55 16.60
C LYS A 666 52.88 13.90 17.07
N VAL A 667 52.26 14.41 18.15
CA VAL A 667 50.97 13.95 18.66
C VAL A 667 49.88 14.14 17.61
N ALA A 668 49.82 15.32 17.00
CA ALA A 668 48.86 15.63 15.94
C ALA A 668 49.04 14.73 14.70
N ALA A 669 50.29 14.52 14.24
CA ALA A 669 50.56 13.64 13.10
C ALA A 669 50.16 12.17 13.36
N ASN A 670 50.44 11.66 14.56
CA ASN A 670 50.04 10.30 14.93
C ASN A 670 48.50 10.17 15.03
N LEU A 671 47.83 11.14 15.66
CA LEU A 671 46.37 11.15 15.71
C LEU A 671 45.76 11.24 14.31
N MET A 672 46.28 12.11 13.44
CA MET A 672 45.83 12.24 12.05
C MET A 672 45.96 10.91 11.30
N TYR A 673 47.12 10.24 11.40
CA TYR A 673 47.31 8.90 10.80
C TYR A 673 46.26 7.88 11.30
N ARG A 674 46.02 7.81 12.62
CA ARG A 674 45.03 6.91 13.22
C ARG A 674 43.59 7.21 12.75
N LEU A 675 43.27 8.46 12.48
CA LEU A 675 41.94 8.87 12.00
C LEU A 675 41.77 8.65 10.50
N GLU A 676 42.82 8.90 9.70
CA GLU A 676 42.85 8.62 8.26
C GLU A 676 42.74 7.12 7.97
N GLU A 677 43.44 6.27 8.74
CA GLU A 677 43.33 4.81 8.67
C GLU A 677 41.88 4.34 8.88
N ARG A 678 41.15 5.06 9.74
CA ARG A 678 39.72 4.86 10.04
C ARG A 678 38.78 5.64 9.13
N ARG A 679 39.30 6.28 8.09
CA ARG A 679 38.56 7.03 7.05
C ARG A 679 37.78 8.24 7.57
N PHE A 680 38.25 8.89 8.62
CA PHE A 680 37.73 10.20 9.02
C PHE A 680 38.47 11.30 8.25
N GLU A 681 37.76 11.99 7.36
CA GLU A 681 38.26 13.20 6.68
C GLU A 681 38.28 14.37 7.68
N THR A 682 39.41 14.54 8.37
CA THR A 682 39.57 15.50 9.47
C THR A 682 40.92 16.20 9.38
N THR A 683 40.99 17.43 9.87
CA THR A 683 42.27 18.13 10.10
C THR A 683 42.61 18.11 11.58
N VAL A 684 43.82 17.71 11.96
CA VAL A 684 44.27 17.68 13.36
C VAL A 684 45.21 18.84 13.65
N GLU A 685 44.85 19.68 14.63
CA GLU A 685 45.65 20.83 15.06
C GLU A 685 46.07 20.68 16.54
N PRO A 686 47.37 20.73 16.87
CA PRO A 686 47.83 20.69 18.25
C PRO A 686 47.64 22.04 18.95
N VAL A 687 47.14 22.04 20.19
CA VAL A 687 46.94 23.24 21.01
C VAL A 687 47.91 23.25 22.19
N SER A 688 48.85 24.19 22.19
CA SER A 688 49.82 24.35 23.28
C SER A 688 49.26 25.15 24.45
N GLY A 689 49.43 24.66 25.68
CA GLY A 689 48.97 25.38 26.89
C GLY A 689 47.45 25.45 26.98
N ALA A 690 46.75 24.39 26.58
CA ALA A 690 45.29 24.35 26.55
C ALA A 690 44.67 24.57 27.94
N ASP A 691 43.79 25.56 28.00
CA ASP A 691 42.92 25.89 29.12
C ASP A 691 41.53 26.30 28.60
N ALA A 692 40.62 26.66 29.49
CA ALA A 692 39.28 27.15 29.14
C ALA A 692 39.29 28.33 28.14
N ARG A 693 40.30 29.22 28.21
CA ARG A 693 40.41 30.37 27.29
C ARG A 693 40.89 29.93 25.91
N ALA A 694 41.83 29.00 25.85
CA ALA A 694 42.31 28.43 24.59
C ALA A 694 41.15 27.78 23.81
N VAL A 695 40.15 27.21 24.49
CA VAL A 695 38.93 26.71 23.83
C VAL A 695 38.18 27.83 23.11
N VAL A 696 37.92 28.93 23.80
CA VAL A 696 37.25 30.10 23.22
C VAL A 696 38.05 30.69 22.06
N ASP A 697 39.35 30.92 22.27
CA ASP A 697 40.21 31.58 21.30
C ASP A 697 40.33 30.80 19.98
N ASN A 698 40.35 29.47 20.04
CA ASN A 698 40.49 28.62 18.86
C ASN A 698 39.15 28.27 18.18
N SER A 699 38.02 28.30 18.91
CA SER A 699 36.73 27.78 18.42
C SER A 699 35.58 28.79 18.35
N ARG A 700 35.79 30.07 18.68
CA ARG A 700 34.76 31.14 18.60
C ARG A 700 34.15 31.36 17.21
N ASP A 701 34.89 31.04 16.16
CA ASP A 701 34.50 31.17 14.74
C ASP A 701 34.01 29.86 14.13
N ALA A 702 33.94 28.77 14.91
CA ALA A 702 33.35 27.52 14.47
C ALA A 702 31.84 27.65 14.26
N SER A 703 31.26 26.71 13.52
CA SER A 703 29.80 26.61 13.42
C SER A 703 29.21 25.82 14.59
N VAL A 704 29.87 24.70 14.94
CA VAL A 704 29.53 23.86 16.11
C VAL A 704 30.81 23.37 16.77
N VAL A 705 30.82 23.34 18.10
CA VAL A 705 31.94 22.84 18.91
C VAL A 705 31.49 21.63 19.70
N PHE A 706 32.17 20.50 19.55
CA PHE A 706 32.04 19.34 20.42
C PHE A 706 33.11 19.39 21.50
N LEU A 707 32.68 19.45 22.75
CA LEU A 707 33.56 19.59 23.91
C LEU A 707 33.26 18.50 24.95
N PRO A 708 34.24 17.65 25.29
CA PRO A 708 34.08 16.71 26.39
C PRO A 708 33.81 17.42 27.72
N PHE A 709 33.02 16.81 28.61
CA PHE A 709 32.78 17.36 29.95
C PHE A 709 32.66 16.26 31.00
N ARG A 710 32.73 16.64 32.28
CA ARG A 710 32.57 15.75 33.43
C ARG A 710 31.50 16.27 34.39
N VAL A 711 30.87 15.36 35.11
CA VAL A 711 29.88 15.71 36.15
C VAL A 711 30.45 15.37 37.52
N GLU A 712 30.90 16.39 38.26
CA GLU A 712 31.45 16.25 39.60
C GLU A 712 30.71 17.14 40.60
N GLY A 713 30.35 16.60 41.77
CA GLY A 713 29.73 17.40 42.84
C GLY A 713 28.44 18.14 42.44
N MET A 714 27.64 17.59 41.50
CA MET A 714 26.46 18.23 40.89
C MET A 714 26.76 19.45 40.01
N ARG A 715 28.01 19.62 39.58
CA ARG A 715 28.46 20.66 38.64
C ARG A 715 28.95 20.01 37.36
N LEU A 716 28.80 20.72 36.24
CA LEU A 716 29.37 20.32 34.96
C LEU A 716 30.70 21.03 34.83
N LEU A 717 31.77 20.24 34.73
CA LEU A 717 33.13 20.73 34.59
C LEU A 717 33.62 20.45 33.18
N ASP A 718 34.37 21.39 32.64
CA ASP A 718 35.11 21.19 31.40
C ASP A 718 36.27 20.19 31.62
N PRO A 719 37.01 19.81 30.56
CA PRO A 719 38.14 18.89 30.67
C PRO A 719 39.28 19.38 31.56
N PHE A 720 39.34 20.69 31.85
CA PHE A 720 40.37 21.34 32.65
C PHE A 720 39.96 21.48 34.14
N GLY A 721 38.72 21.14 34.48
CA GLY A 721 38.17 21.20 35.84
C GLY A 721 37.47 22.52 36.19
N ASP A 722 37.31 23.42 35.21
CA ASP A 722 36.58 24.67 35.38
C ASP A 722 35.09 24.47 35.08
N PRO A 723 34.18 25.27 35.65
CA PRO A 723 32.77 25.22 35.30
C PRO A 723 32.56 25.50 33.81
N VAL A 724 31.81 24.64 33.10
CA VAL A 724 31.58 24.78 31.65
C VAL A 724 30.95 26.13 31.28
N GLU A 725 30.24 26.78 32.20
CA GLU A 725 29.66 28.11 32.03
C GLU A 725 30.67 29.19 31.63
N VAL A 726 31.95 29.00 31.98
CA VAL A 726 33.03 29.93 31.65
C VAL A 726 33.26 29.96 30.14
N VAL A 727 33.17 28.81 29.47
CA VAL A 727 33.49 28.65 28.05
C VAL A 727 32.24 28.84 27.17
N LEU A 728 31.07 28.38 27.63
CA LEU A 728 29.82 28.42 26.86
C LEU A 728 29.40 29.84 26.44
N ARG A 729 29.70 30.87 27.25
CA ARG A 729 29.26 32.25 26.98
C ARG A 729 29.84 32.86 25.71
N ASP A 730 31.04 32.45 25.34
CA ASP A 730 31.83 33.08 24.27
C ASP A 730 32.04 32.14 23.07
N LEU A 731 31.48 30.93 23.13
CA LEU A 731 31.47 29.97 22.03
C LEU A 731 30.17 30.06 21.20
N PRO A 732 30.19 29.57 19.95
CA PRO A 732 28.98 29.40 19.14
C PRO A 732 28.16 28.21 19.69
N LEU A 733 27.44 27.47 18.83
CA LEU A 733 26.71 26.28 19.25
C LEU A 733 27.66 25.24 19.86
N VAL A 734 27.42 24.82 21.10
CA VAL A 734 28.25 23.82 21.80
C VAL A 734 27.44 22.55 22.04
N THR A 735 28.05 21.42 21.70
CA THR A 735 27.59 20.08 22.08
C THR A 735 28.55 19.52 23.11
N LEU A 736 28.16 19.58 24.38
CA LEU A 736 28.94 18.95 25.46
C LEU A 736 28.71 17.45 25.43
N VAL A 737 29.79 16.66 25.47
CA VAL A 737 29.72 15.19 25.34
C VAL A 737 30.38 14.51 26.53
N ALA A 738 29.69 13.54 27.13
CA ALA A 738 30.26 12.64 28.13
C ALA A 738 29.89 11.20 27.78
N ALA A 739 30.89 10.35 27.55
CA ALA A 739 30.66 8.93 27.33
C ALA A 739 30.32 8.22 28.66
N GLY A 740 29.26 7.42 28.67
CA GLY A 740 28.90 6.56 29.81
C GLY A 740 29.49 5.15 29.69
N GLN A 741 29.90 4.77 28.49
CA GLN A 741 30.45 3.46 28.14
C GLN A 741 31.67 3.62 27.24
N GLY A 742 32.48 2.57 27.08
CA GLY A 742 33.62 2.58 26.18
C GLY A 742 33.20 2.77 24.71
N ILE A 743 33.91 3.63 23.97
CA ILE A 743 33.59 3.95 22.57
C ILE A 743 34.73 3.50 21.66
N SER A 744 34.42 2.56 20.76
CA SER A 744 35.35 2.09 19.74
C SER A 744 35.16 2.89 18.45
N LEU A 745 36.27 3.32 17.83
CA LEU A 745 36.29 3.87 16.47
C LEU A 745 36.86 2.85 15.46
N ARG A 746 37.04 1.59 15.88
CA ARG A 746 37.64 0.54 15.05
C ARG A 746 36.69 0.08 13.96
N THR A 747 37.25 -0.37 12.84
CA THR A 747 36.53 -1.09 11.77
C THR A 747 36.53 -2.60 12.02
N GLU A 748 35.58 -3.35 11.45
CA GLU A 748 35.39 -4.80 11.68
C GLU A 748 36.67 -5.64 11.52
N GLU A 749 37.55 -5.27 10.59
CA GLU A 749 38.83 -5.97 10.33
C GLU A 749 39.79 -5.94 11.54
N GLU A 750 39.73 -4.92 12.40
CA GLU A 750 40.60 -4.78 13.58
C GLU A 750 40.11 -5.56 14.80
N THR A 751 38.82 -5.91 14.88
CA THR A 751 38.23 -6.62 16.03
C THR A 751 38.66 -8.07 16.15
N THR A 752 39.24 -8.66 15.09
CA THR A 752 39.84 -10.01 15.12
C THR A 752 41.29 -10.03 15.59
N ALA A 753 41.95 -8.87 15.75
CA ALA A 753 43.30 -8.76 16.27
C ALA A 753 43.29 -8.66 17.80
N PRO A 754 44.26 -9.29 18.51
CA PRO A 754 44.36 -9.17 19.96
C PRO A 754 44.54 -7.70 20.40
N PRO A 755 44.09 -7.32 21.61
CA PRO A 755 44.27 -5.95 22.09
C PRO A 755 45.75 -5.61 22.16
N ASP A 756 46.14 -4.48 21.57
CA ASP A 756 47.49 -3.92 21.69
C ASP A 756 47.85 -3.75 23.16
N ASP A 757 48.91 -4.44 23.57
CA ASP A 757 49.62 -4.22 24.81
C ASP A 757 50.12 -2.77 24.82
N THR A 758 49.57 -1.94 25.70
CA THR A 758 49.89 -0.52 25.87
C THR A 758 51.21 -0.31 26.60
N SER A 759 52.23 -1.10 26.28
CA SER A 759 53.60 -0.83 26.70
C SER A 759 54.34 -0.06 25.58
N PRO A 760 54.91 1.13 25.88
CA PRO A 760 55.73 1.83 24.90
C PRO A 760 56.96 0.96 24.56
N PRO A 761 57.43 0.96 23.29
CA PRO A 761 58.74 0.37 23.00
C PRO A 761 59.81 1.17 23.77
N GLU A 762 60.66 0.44 24.51
CA GLU A 762 61.81 1.00 25.24
C GLU A 762 62.73 1.88 24.39
#